data_AF-A0A1L7CGQ0-F1
#
_entry.id   AF-A0A1L7CGQ0-F1
#
_cell.length_a   1.000
_cell.length_b   1.000
_cell.length_c   1.000
_cell.angle_alpha   90.00
_cell.angle_beta   90.00
_cell.angle_gamma   90.00
#
_symmetry.space_group_name_H-M   'P 1'
#
loop_
_entity.id
_entity.type
_entity.pdbx_description
1 polymer ?
#
loop_
_entity_poly.entity_id
_entity_poly.type
_entity_poly.pdbx_seq_one_letter_code
_entity_poly.pdbx_strand_id
1 'polypeptide(L)'
;MNAGEASPIADPQDSLLGWASNSEIALQQAFSAHDFVAQARIETDTMEVYERFLGLFITRQLTAGGDFTALVRLVPSVMSVVLTYRAQKLVDPAQFGTELLAGLGVDAALVGDNPDELILGLVEEILAMAGLRSTFATGEIELQIPAQVALLGQHAGLIDCDIPDLLELMDGLCPGPELSVEQRTSIILEALRAGDVSEHFGEDHDDRLAAPLSVALACAAAGEKITEEQIRGAADLYGYSAANPDAPFPVTPSGDAAVLSPNVLDAVRAELKERPAGTVGRRFAVGTATREIAPRIIFDAVRSKVCLRLPELPLSDTAQQRSWRVRVDGTTTVYRTGKPWGEVNLLSQAIDVPIARQVREVTVTDADTGTQWVVAVVAEKDDPALIFSLKGQNLSAMRSVHHGAVRVVAPAGSEAYDTVLGQQLTVTDRVEVVGWDGWEALTVECENAVSLQIVAPGATATLAAPIRSVDARRRVRFVDPEQPVAGLRSVTRLPVYARSLIAEFPPTVTGEEETWFLTISSFAGAGNSGEEVAPAEPLIVPAEGGVFDIFDPGLYDAPWVGEYLVRLRGPRNESFRHEYAIVEGLSATYESAGLSSSFRIPAQGGLSEATLTVRSGEKPFQVTPKNVHVAGHAPGAEFTVATEEGDQMPIWFKPPRLRFDIPLVGQPTRWRATRMVTSTRSFDADGVVRVRVAGKPGALKDAQVSVRNHHGTPLRTVKMTAEDPVTMIAPFAALSQAMGSMVSGRLDVEWTDVVADKRVSVNLATITNTPAATGAQLSEDGTAILLEEVAEDRALGAWVWPVTAPWAAGVRLAVSDARIELPENLRGAGSLSVQLHTADPFSSMRAPLVPGPGSFLVEQEGFFGDADPARSQLAEFFAGLTEQVPDDKALWPLLWDFVTGHEAAGQTATLAIAALAAHPRGALTGLSASEVPADKQPGQLIKTGLVTADFAAQQPLASGEGVHRTAWIAALEHLADLPALVSPTVAENATDDQQAAEPVAPSPVDPKAVRAALAKISTVAGDRLAETLRTGRDATLETACIDASTVAIAKMPAAQQEAVLEMFFQQAHIVPGPIMDDSARLLAVFEAFNQREEVAALLGNEELIQAAVSLLRAMRGANRHLFAAARIRFDKLDGVDTDSPDARWALAPVVSIVFALSARMHAHGMMGKSKVLAAATPGWAQLAELVPDLVTGDLIAAEAMVLSALHPELSD
;
A
#
# COMPACT_ATOMS: atom_id res chain seq x y z
N MET A 1 43.52 25.17 18.69
CA MET A 1 43.22 25.35 20.13
C MET A 1 44.50 25.69 20.86
N ASN A 2 44.53 26.81 21.59
CA ASN A 2 45.59 27.16 22.53
C ASN A 2 45.37 26.41 23.84
N ALA A 3 46.45 25.91 24.46
CA ALA A 3 46.39 25.20 25.73
C ALA A 3 46.11 26.18 26.88
N GLY A 4 44.84 26.30 27.30
CA GLY A 4 44.44 27.14 28.42
C GLY A 4 42.93 27.35 28.60
N GLU A 5 42.11 27.13 27.58
CA GLU A 5 40.64 27.19 27.71
C GLU A 5 40.09 25.85 28.21
N ALA A 6 39.33 25.90 29.31
CA ALA A 6 38.56 24.75 29.79
C ALA A 6 37.59 24.31 28.70
N SER A 7 37.47 22.99 28.46
CA SER A 7 36.54 22.46 27.46
C SER A 7 35.11 22.88 27.83
N PRO A 8 34.29 23.35 26.85
CA PRO A 8 32.90 23.71 27.10
C PRO A 8 32.02 22.48 27.43
N ILE A 9 32.54 21.26 27.26
CA ILE A 9 31.90 20.01 27.67
C ILE A 9 32.15 19.77 29.16
N ALA A 10 31.08 19.85 29.95
CA ALA A 10 31.11 19.63 31.40
C ALA A 10 30.94 18.15 31.77
N ASP A 11 30.14 17.38 31.00
CA ASP A 11 30.02 15.93 31.12
C ASP A 11 30.57 15.23 29.85
N PRO A 12 31.80 14.68 29.90
CA PRO A 12 32.41 13.99 28.77
C PRO A 12 31.85 12.57 28.55
N GLN A 13 30.99 12.06 29.44
CA GLN A 13 30.36 10.74 29.32
C GLN A 13 28.94 10.81 28.74
N ASP A 14 28.45 11.99 28.36
CA ASP A 14 27.12 12.16 27.78
C ASP A 14 26.97 11.33 26.50
N SER A 15 25.93 10.49 26.46
CA SER A 15 25.64 9.60 25.34
C SER A 15 25.43 10.36 24.03
N LEU A 16 24.94 11.60 24.08
CA LEU A 16 24.66 12.41 22.89
C LEU A 16 25.87 13.14 22.31
N LEU A 17 27.05 13.09 22.96
CA LEU A 17 28.23 13.83 22.50
C LEU A 17 28.69 13.39 21.10
N GLY A 18 28.67 12.08 20.82
CA GLY A 18 28.97 11.54 19.49
C GLY A 18 27.91 11.93 18.44
N TRP A 19 26.63 11.93 18.84
CA TRP A 19 25.54 12.36 17.97
C TRP A 19 25.65 13.85 17.61
N ALA A 20 25.92 14.72 18.58
CA ALA A 20 26.07 16.16 18.38
C ALA A 20 27.24 16.46 17.43
N SER A 21 28.39 15.81 17.63
CA SER A 21 29.55 15.95 16.75
C SER A 21 29.29 15.46 15.32
N ASN A 22 28.63 14.31 15.15
CA ASN A 22 28.35 13.77 13.82
C ASN A 22 27.31 14.60 13.06
N SER A 23 26.26 15.05 13.77
CA SER A 23 25.21 15.91 13.22
C SER A 23 25.76 17.27 12.81
N GLU A 24 26.63 17.86 13.62
CA GLU A 24 27.31 19.12 13.29
C GLU A 24 28.14 18.99 12.01
N ILE A 25 28.94 17.93 11.87
CA ILE A 25 29.75 17.69 10.66
C ILE A 25 28.86 17.49 9.43
N ALA A 26 27.77 16.73 9.56
CA ALA A 26 26.84 16.49 8.46
C ALA A 26 26.16 17.78 8.00
N LEU A 27 25.71 18.63 8.94
CA LEU A 27 25.08 19.90 8.62
C LEU A 27 26.08 20.93 8.07
N GLN A 28 27.32 20.97 8.57
CA GLN A 28 28.37 21.82 7.98
C GLN A 28 28.63 21.46 6.51
N GLN A 29 28.61 20.17 6.17
CA GLN A 29 28.72 19.72 4.79
C GLN A 29 27.50 20.14 3.97
N ALA A 30 26.29 19.98 4.52
CA ALA A 30 25.05 20.39 3.86
C ALA A 30 25.00 21.90 3.59
N PHE A 31 25.45 22.73 4.54
CA PHE A 31 25.44 24.20 4.42
C PHE A 31 26.56 24.77 3.54
N SER A 32 27.62 24.00 3.24
CA SER A 32 28.79 24.50 2.51
C SER A 32 28.51 25.11 1.13
N ALA A 33 27.36 24.83 0.52
CA ALA A 33 26.93 25.34 -0.78
C ALA A 33 25.71 26.28 -0.72
N HIS A 34 25.26 26.66 0.47
CA HIS A 34 23.97 27.32 0.70
C HIS A 34 24.10 28.51 1.65
N ASP A 35 23.33 29.57 1.37
CA ASP A 35 23.30 30.77 2.22
C ASP A 35 22.19 30.68 3.28
N PHE A 36 21.16 29.86 3.06
CA PHE A 36 19.97 29.74 3.90
C PHE A 36 19.67 28.29 4.30
N VAL A 37 19.09 28.07 5.48
CA VAL A 37 18.79 26.73 6.01
C VAL A 37 17.76 26.00 5.13
N ALA A 38 16.74 26.71 4.63
CA ALA A 38 15.72 26.17 3.72
C ALA A 38 16.30 25.47 2.48
N GLN A 39 17.47 25.91 1.99
CA GLN A 39 18.14 25.34 0.81
C GLN A 39 18.77 23.98 1.09
N ALA A 40 19.07 23.66 2.36
CA ALA A 40 19.58 22.35 2.76
C ALA A 40 18.51 21.24 2.74
N ARG A 41 17.23 21.60 2.51
CA ARG A 41 16.09 20.67 2.36
C ARG A 41 15.97 19.61 3.47
N ILE A 42 16.18 20.03 4.72
CA ILE A 42 15.99 19.16 5.89
C ILE A 42 14.49 18.99 6.13
N GLU A 43 14.04 17.77 6.43
CA GLU A 43 12.63 17.45 6.71
C GLU A 43 12.18 17.91 8.11
N THR A 44 10.89 18.20 8.27
CA THR A 44 10.32 18.80 9.50
C THR A 44 10.54 17.92 10.73
N ASP A 45 10.34 16.61 10.57
CA ASP A 45 10.52 15.62 11.63
C ASP A 45 12.00 15.40 11.97
N THR A 46 12.90 15.56 11.01
CA THR A 46 14.35 15.57 11.23
C THR A 46 14.80 16.81 12.01
N MET A 47 14.22 17.98 11.72
CA MET A 47 14.47 19.18 12.54
C MET A 47 13.98 19.00 13.98
N GLU A 48 12.86 18.30 14.17
CA GLU A 48 12.34 17.94 15.51
C GLU A 48 13.29 17.00 16.27
N VAL A 49 13.93 16.05 15.58
CA VAL A 49 15.00 15.21 16.17
C VAL A 49 16.16 16.07 16.66
N TYR A 50 16.64 17.01 15.84
CA TYR A 50 17.75 17.90 16.22
C TYR A 50 17.42 18.72 17.46
N GLU A 51 16.24 19.33 17.49
CA GLU A 51 15.77 20.08 18.65
C GLU A 51 15.68 19.23 19.91
N ARG A 52 15.04 18.05 19.81
CA ARG A 52 14.81 17.17 20.96
C ARG A 52 16.14 16.71 21.57
N PHE A 53 17.07 16.24 20.74
CA PHE A 53 18.34 15.72 21.23
C PHE A 53 19.31 16.84 21.62
N LEU A 54 19.33 17.97 20.90
CA LEU A 54 20.14 19.12 21.30
C LEU A 54 19.67 19.67 22.65
N GLY A 55 18.35 19.79 22.86
CA GLY A 55 17.78 20.25 24.12
C GLY A 55 18.19 19.38 25.30
N LEU A 56 18.11 18.05 25.14
CA LEU A 56 18.57 17.11 26.17
C LEU A 56 20.08 17.18 26.43
N PHE A 57 20.87 17.29 25.36
CA PHE A 57 22.32 17.48 25.48
C PHE A 57 22.65 18.76 26.26
N ILE A 58 22.06 19.90 25.88
CA ILE A 58 22.26 21.18 26.57
C ILE A 58 21.83 21.08 28.03
N THR A 59 20.64 20.55 28.32
CA THR A 59 20.13 20.40 29.69
C THR A 59 21.07 19.56 30.56
N ARG A 60 21.59 18.45 30.05
CA ARG A 60 22.56 17.60 30.77
C ARG A 60 23.88 18.35 31.04
N GLN A 61 24.42 19.03 30.04
CA GLN A 61 25.67 19.78 30.18
C GLN A 61 25.53 20.98 31.14
N LEU A 62 24.43 21.73 31.09
CA LEU A 62 24.15 22.82 32.03
C LEU A 62 24.00 22.30 33.47
N THR A 63 23.31 21.17 33.65
CA THR A 63 23.19 20.52 34.96
C THR A 63 24.54 20.07 35.51
N ALA A 64 25.48 19.69 34.62
CA ALA A 64 26.86 19.36 34.97
C ALA A 64 27.76 20.60 35.22
N GLY A 65 27.22 21.82 35.11
CA GLY A 65 27.95 23.08 35.33
C GLY A 65 28.55 23.70 34.06
N GLY A 66 28.09 23.29 32.88
CA GLY A 66 28.45 23.91 31.60
C GLY A 66 27.83 25.30 31.42
N ASP A 67 28.27 26.00 30.37
CA ASP A 67 27.79 27.34 30.01
C ASP A 67 27.00 27.29 28.69
N PHE A 68 25.79 27.86 28.67
CA PHE A 68 24.89 27.78 27.52
C PHE A 68 25.51 28.36 26.26
N THR A 69 26.10 29.56 26.37
CA THR A 69 26.72 30.26 25.23
C THR A 69 27.90 29.48 24.67
N ALA A 70 28.75 28.91 25.52
CA ALA A 70 29.87 28.09 25.10
C ALA A 70 29.43 26.78 24.41
N LEU A 71 28.32 26.18 24.87
CA LEU A 71 27.76 24.96 24.28
C LEU A 71 27.17 25.21 22.89
N VAL A 72 26.35 26.25 22.70
CA VAL A 72 25.75 26.53 21.39
C VAL A 72 26.80 26.94 20.34
N ARG A 73 27.90 27.58 20.77
CA ARG A 73 29.07 27.87 19.91
C ARG A 73 29.84 26.61 19.47
N LEU A 74 29.68 25.48 20.16
CA LEU A 74 30.30 24.22 19.78
C LEU A 74 29.57 23.54 18.61
N VAL A 75 28.26 23.79 18.49
CA VAL A 75 27.37 23.16 17.50
C VAL A 75 26.57 24.21 16.71
N PRO A 76 27.25 25.17 16.05
CA PRO A 76 26.57 26.27 15.39
C PRO A 76 25.65 25.82 14.24
N SER A 77 25.99 24.76 13.50
CA SER A 77 25.14 24.28 12.41
C SER A 77 23.88 23.59 12.95
N VAL A 78 23.99 22.73 13.97
CA VAL A 78 22.80 22.12 14.62
C VAL A 78 21.92 23.21 15.25
N MET A 79 22.53 24.15 15.97
CA MET A 79 21.80 25.26 16.60
C MET A 79 21.11 26.15 15.55
N SER A 80 21.73 26.39 14.39
CA SER A 80 21.10 27.14 13.29
C SER A 80 19.81 26.49 12.82
N VAL A 81 19.80 25.16 12.66
CA VAL A 81 18.59 24.41 12.30
C VAL A 81 17.50 24.56 13.36
N VAL A 82 17.86 24.43 14.65
CA VAL A 82 16.89 24.54 15.75
C VAL A 82 16.32 25.96 15.88
N LEU A 83 17.15 26.99 15.74
CA LEU A 83 16.71 28.39 15.70
C LEU A 83 15.72 28.64 14.56
N THR A 84 16.03 28.16 13.36
CA THR A 84 15.14 28.29 12.19
C THR A 84 13.84 27.50 12.38
N TYR A 85 13.91 26.26 12.87
CA TYR A 85 12.73 25.43 13.12
C TYR A 85 11.80 26.05 14.16
N ARG A 86 12.36 26.67 15.21
CA ARG A 86 11.57 27.39 16.21
C ARG A 86 10.95 28.67 15.67
N ALA A 87 11.71 29.43 14.88
CA ALA A 87 11.18 30.63 14.23
C ALA A 87 10.03 30.31 13.28
N GLN A 88 10.08 29.14 12.62
CA GLN A 88 8.98 28.66 11.76
C GLN A 88 7.67 28.45 12.53
N LYS A 89 7.73 28.12 13.83
CA LYS A 89 6.57 27.78 14.68
C LYS A 89 6.22 28.85 15.72
N LEU A 90 6.78 30.03 15.58
CA LEU A 90 6.69 31.12 16.54
C LEU A 90 5.27 31.70 16.63
N VAL A 91 4.81 32.02 17.84
CA VAL A 91 3.55 32.77 18.05
C VAL A 91 3.82 34.25 18.20
N ASP A 92 4.72 34.60 19.12
CA ASP A 92 5.05 35.99 19.43
C ASP A 92 6.54 36.25 19.15
N PRO A 93 6.85 37.05 18.11
CA PRO A 93 8.20 37.49 17.81
C PRO A 93 8.96 38.11 19.00
N ALA A 94 8.26 38.71 19.97
CA ALA A 94 8.88 39.32 21.13
C ALA A 94 9.33 38.32 22.21
N GLN A 95 8.81 37.09 22.21
CA GLN A 95 9.10 36.04 23.21
C GLN A 95 9.91 34.86 22.62
N PHE A 96 10.60 35.10 21.51
CA PHE A 96 11.29 34.04 20.76
C PHE A 96 12.27 33.20 21.60
N GLY A 97 13.07 33.81 22.46
CA GLY A 97 14.05 33.10 23.28
C GLY A 97 13.38 32.23 24.34
N THR A 98 12.32 32.73 24.97
CA THR A 98 11.49 31.95 25.90
C THR A 98 10.84 30.75 25.20
N GLU A 99 10.26 30.94 24.02
CA GLU A 99 9.69 29.85 23.22
C GLU A 99 10.75 28.83 22.75
N LEU A 100 11.96 29.28 22.42
CA LEU A 100 13.10 28.43 22.06
C LEU A 100 13.52 27.52 23.24
N LEU A 101 13.67 28.09 24.44
CA LEU A 101 14.08 27.32 25.63
C LEU A 101 13.03 26.32 26.07
N ALA A 102 11.76 26.73 26.12
CA ALA A 102 10.64 25.83 26.35
C ALA A 102 10.63 24.69 25.32
N GLY A 103 10.99 25.04 24.09
CA GLY A 103 11.11 24.10 23.00
C GLY A 103 12.21 23.05 23.11
N LEU A 104 13.39 23.50 23.53
CA LEU A 104 14.52 22.64 23.87
C LEU A 104 14.26 21.83 25.15
N GLY A 105 13.26 22.19 25.95
CA GLY A 105 13.06 21.64 27.29
C GLY A 105 14.20 22.03 28.23
N VAL A 106 14.78 23.22 28.04
CA VAL A 106 15.83 23.78 28.87
C VAL A 106 15.17 24.76 29.85
N ASP A 107 15.43 24.56 31.15
CA ASP A 107 14.97 25.49 32.18
C ASP A 107 15.65 26.86 32.00
N ALA A 108 14.85 27.92 31.84
CA ALA A 108 15.35 29.29 31.68
C ALA A 108 16.26 29.73 32.83
N ALA A 109 16.02 29.22 34.05
CA ALA A 109 16.86 29.50 35.22
C ALA A 109 18.30 28.99 35.07
N LEU A 110 18.55 28.00 34.20
CA LEU A 110 19.90 27.49 33.89
C LEU A 110 20.64 28.33 32.85
N VAL A 111 19.94 29.22 32.13
CA VAL A 111 20.49 30.01 31.03
C VAL A 111 20.83 31.44 31.48
N GLY A 112 19.99 32.05 32.33
CA GLY A 112 20.25 33.36 32.95
C GLY A 112 18.99 34.20 33.20
N ASP A 113 19.18 35.42 33.69
CA ASP A 113 18.08 36.32 34.11
C ASP A 113 17.29 36.95 32.94
N ASN A 114 17.86 37.00 31.72
CA ASN A 114 17.19 37.55 30.52
C ASN A 114 17.48 36.66 29.28
N PRO A 115 16.79 35.52 29.12
CA PRO A 115 17.06 34.56 28.06
C PRO A 115 16.76 35.12 26.66
N ASP A 116 15.71 35.93 26.49
CA ASP A 116 15.33 36.50 25.20
C ASP A 116 16.43 37.40 24.62
N GLU A 117 16.95 38.34 25.41
CA GLU A 117 18.03 39.24 24.96
C GLU A 117 19.32 38.46 24.64
N LEU A 118 19.65 37.46 25.47
CA LEU A 118 20.82 36.61 25.24
C LEU A 118 20.71 35.83 23.93
N ILE A 119 19.58 35.14 23.72
CA ILE A 119 19.36 34.28 22.54
C ILE A 119 19.35 35.13 21.28
N LEU A 120 18.61 36.24 21.27
CA LEU A 120 18.58 37.16 20.12
C LEU A 120 19.97 37.71 19.80
N GLY A 121 20.76 38.03 20.83
CA GLY A 121 22.16 38.47 20.66
C GLY A 121 23.09 37.43 20.04
N LEU A 122 22.75 36.13 20.12
CA LEU A 122 23.56 35.03 19.59
C LEU A 122 23.19 34.63 18.15
N VAL A 123 22.00 35.00 17.64
CA VAL A 123 21.50 34.53 16.33
C VAL A 123 22.48 34.80 15.20
N GLU A 124 22.93 36.05 15.05
CA GLU A 124 23.84 36.44 13.96
C GLU A 124 25.21 35.75 14.09
N GLU A 125 25.72 35.61 15.32
CA GLU A 125 26.99 34.93 15.59
C GLU A 125 26.93 33.45 15.19
N ILE A 126 25.87 32.75 15.61
CA ILE A 126 25.69 31.32 15.35
C ILE A 126 25.52 31.05 13.85
N LEU A 127 24.71 31.84 13.14
CA LEU A 127 24.54 31.72 11.70
C LEU A 127 25.86 31.96 10.95
N ALA A 128 26.63 32.98 11.36
CA ALA A 128 27.94 33.26 10.77
C ALA A 128 28.93 32.11 10.99
N MET A 129 28.94 31.51 12.19
CA MET A 129 29.79 30.34 12.51
C MET A 129 29.41 29.10 11.69
N ALA A 130 28.12 28.95 11.34
CA ALA A 130 27.63 27.88 10.47
C ALA A 130 27.89 28.12 8.97
N GLY A 131 28.46 29.28 8.60
CA GLY A 131 28.72 29.65 7.21
C GLY A 131 27.47 30.14 6.46
N LEU A 132 26.40 30.48 7.19
CA LEU A 132 25.13 30.94 6.64
C LEU A 132 25.05 32.47 6.60
N ARG A 133 24.04 33.00 5.91
CA ARG A 133 23.69 34.44 5.96
C ARG A 133 23.45 34.85 7.41
N SER A 134 24.12 35.91 7.87
CA SER A 134 24.06 36.31 9.29
C SER A 134 23.52 37.72 9.53
N THR A 135 23.08 38.41 8.48
CA THR A 135 22.61 39.80 8.57
C THR A 135 21.32 39.97 7.80
N PHE A 136 20.34 40.64 8.41
CA PHE A 136 19.09 41.00 7.75
C PHE A 136 19.20 42.36 7.04
N ALA A 137 18.76 42.44 5.79
CA ALA A 137 18.70 43.69 5.05
C ALA A 137 17.45 44.50 5.48
N THR A 138 17.60 45.39 6.45
CA THR A 138 16.48 46.19 7.00
C THR A 138 15.97 47.29 6.06
N GLY A 139 16.77 47.75 5.09
CA GLY A 139 16.40 48.90 4.24
C GLY A 139 16.08 50.17 5.05
N GLU A 140 15.20 51.03 4.51
CA GLU A 140 14.60 52.19 5.22
C GLU A 140 13.30 51.82 5.99
N ILE A 141 13.07 50.54 6.26
CA ILE A 141 11.76 50.02 6.66
C ILE A 141 11.73 49.81 8.17
N GLU A 142 10.69 50.33 8.83
CA GLU A 142 10.47 50.15 10.26
C GLU A 142 9.89 48.75 10.50
N LEU A 143 10.69 47.85 11.10
CA LEU A 143 10.26 46.50 11.41
C LEU A 143 9.38 46.49 12.66
N GLN A 144 8.26 45.79 12.58
CA GLN A 144 7.37 45.53 13.73
C GLN A 144 7.85 44.35 14.60
N ILE A 145 8.90 43.65 14.16
CA ILE A 145 9.47 42.46 14.81
C ILE A 145 10.99 42.61 14.96
N PRO A 146 11.64 41.87 15.87
CA PRO A 146 13.10 41.86 15.98
C PRO A 146 13.75 41.45 14.65
N ALA A 147 14.80 42.16 14.23
CA ALA A 147 15.49 41.90 12.97
C ALA A 147 16.07 40.47 12.89
N GLN A 148 16.48 39.91 14.03
CA GLN A 148 16.97 38.53 14.13
C GLN A 148 15.86 37.50 13.89
N VAL A 149 14.63 37.78 14.33
CA VAL A 149 13.47 36.92 14.04
C VAL A 149 13.12 37.00 12.55
N ALA A 150 13.18 38.21 11.95
CA ALA A 150 13.01 38.38 10.51
C ALA A 150 14.10 37.64 9.70
N LEU A 151 15.35 37.66 10.16
CA LEU A 151 16.45 36.88 9.59
C LEU A 151 16.14 35.38 9.62
N LEU A 152 15.75 34.86 10.78
CA LEU A 152 15.38 33.44 10.91
C LEU A 152 14.18 33.06 10.02
N GLY A 153 13.23 34.00 9.82
CA GLY A 153 12.16 33.88 8.83
C GLY A 153 12.69 33.70 7.40
N GLN A 154 13.72 34.44 6.99
CA GLN A 154 14.39 34.22 5.69
C GLN A 154 15.09 32.87 5.60
N HIS A 155 15.70 32.41 6.69
CA HIS A 155 16.30 31.06 6.75
C HIS A 155 15.25 29.95 6.64
N ALA A 156 14.06 30.16 7.20
CA ALA A 156 12.92 29.24 7.09
C ALA A 156 12.26 29.30 5.70
N GLY A 157 12.30 30.48 5.07
CA GLY A 157 11.68 30.78 3.79
C GLY A 157 10.26 31.31 3.94
N LEU A 158 9.38 30.55 4.61
CA LEU A 158 8.06 30.96 5.07
C LEU A 158 7.82 30.32 6.45
N ILE A 159 7.01 30.98 7.29
CA ILE A 159 6.68 30.48 8.63
C ILE A 159 5.23 29.98 8.70
N ASP A 160 4.95 29.03 9.60
CA ASP A 160 3.69 28.29 9.64
C ASP A 160 2.47 29.18 9.95
N CYS A 161 2.65 30.26 10.71
CA CYS A 161 1.58 31.20 11.04
C CYS A 161 1.20 32.14 9.89
N ASP A 162 2.08 32.32 8.91
CA ASP A 162 1.89 33.20 7.75
C ASP A 162 1.24 32.45 6.57
N ILE A 163 1.39 31.12 6.51
CA ILE A 163 0.90 30.31 5.39
C ILE A 163 -0.62 30.45 5.15
N PRO A 164 -1.50 30.36 6.18
CA PRO A 164 -2.93 30.56 5.96
C PRO A 164 -3.22 31.96 5.40
N ASP A 165 -2.66 33.01 5.99
CA ASP A 165 -2.92 34.39 5.54
C ASP A 165 -2.35 34.65 4.14
N LEU A 166 -1.22 34.03 3.79
CA LEU A 166 -0.64 34.11 2.44
C LEU A 166 -1.54 33.47 1.39
N LEU A 167 -2.13 32.31 1.72
CA LEU A 167 -3.07 31.63 0.84
C LEU A 167 -4.43 32.36 0.78
N GLU A 168 -4.87 32.97 1.87
CA GLU A 168 -6.07 33.84 1.88
C GLU A 168 -5.88 35.09 1.02
N LEU A 169 -4.68 35.68 1.04
CA LEU A 169 -4.30 36.76 0.13
C LEU A 169 -4.34 36.30 -1.34
N MET A 170 -3.92 35.05 -1.64
CA MET A 170 -4.06 34.45 -2.97
C MET A 170 -5.53 34.19 -3.34
N ASP A 171 -6.36 33.78 -2.38
CA ASP A 171 -7.81 33.60 -2.56
C ASP A 171 -8.47 34.93 -3.00
N GLY A 172 -8.10 36.04 -2.37
CA GLY A 172 -8.64 37.37 -2.66
C GLY A 172 -8.09 38.02 -3.94
N LEU A 173 -6.77 38.00 -4.14
CA LEU A 173 -6.11 38.73 -5.24
C LEU A 173 -5.96 37.92 -6.52
N CYS A 174 -5.93 36.59 -6.42
CA CYS A 174 -5.65 35.69 -7.52
C CYS A 174 -6.67 34.53 -7.59
N PRO A 175 -7.99 34.80 -7.66
CA PRO A 175 -8.98 33.74 -7.60
C PRO A 175 -8.89 32.79 -8.81
N GLY A 176 -9.01 31.48 -8.55
CA GLY A 176 -9.11 30.45 -9.59
C GLY A 176 -7.80 30.09 -10.32
N PRO A 177 -7.86 29.20 -11.33
CA PRO A 177 -6.69 28.61 -11.99
C PRO A 177 -6.18 29.36 -13.23
N GLU A 178 -6.82 30.48 -13.62
CA GLU A 178 -6.56 31.14 -14.91
C GLU A 178 -5.21 31.87 -14.99
N LEU A 179 -4.66 32.27 -13.84
CA LEU A 179 -3.39 32.98 -13.76
C LEU A 179 -2.21 32.01 -13.79
N SER A 180 -1.19 32.34 -14.58
CA SER A 180 0.10 31.65 -14.53
C SER A 180 0.78 31.83 -13.17
N VAL A 181 1.68 30.91 -12.82
CA VAL A 181 2.48 30.96 -11.59
C VAL A 181 3.23 32.30 -11.47
N GLU A 182 3.80 32.79 -12.57
CA GLU A 182 4.56 34.05 -12.61
C GLU A 182 3.68 35.27 -12.32
N GLN A 183 2.48 35.31 -12.89
CA GLN A 183 1.52 36.40 -12.65
C GLN A 183 1.06 36.41 -11.20
N ARG A 184 0.69 35.24 -10.66
CA ARG A 184 0.26 35.09 -9.26
C ARG A 184 1.37 35.54 -8.30
N THR A 185 2.59 35.08 -8.55
CA THR A 185 3.78 35.46 -7.77
C THR A 185 4.00 36.97 -7.78
N SER A 186 3.91 37.61 -8.95
CA SER A 186 4.11 39.06 -9.09
C SER A 186 3.08 39.86 -8.31
N ILE A 187 1.79 39.48 -8.39
CA ILE A 187 0.69 40.17 -7.69
C ILE A 187 0.89 40.09 -6.17
N ILE A 188 1.20 38.89 -5.66
CA ILE A 188 1.39 38.67 -4.23
C ILE A 188 2.63 39.40 -3.71
N LEU A 189 3.74 39.39 -4.44
CA LEU A 189 4.94 40.14 -4.06
C LEU A 189 4.71 41.65 -4.06
N GLU A 190 3.92 42.17 -5.01
CA GLU A 190 3.56 43.59 -5.04
C GLU A 190 2.73 43.98 -3.80
N ALA A 191 1.74 43.17 -3.43
CA ALA A 191 0.94 43.38 -2.23
C ALA A 191 1.79 43.33 -0.95
N LEU A 192 2.65 42.31 -0.79
CA LEU A 192 3.50 42.19 0.39
C LEU A 192 4.52 43.34 0.50
N ARG A 193 5.07 43.82 -0.62
CA ARG A 193 6.01 44.95 -0.63
C ARG A 193 5.34 46.30 -0.36
N ALA A 194 4.02 46.42 -0.56
CA ALA A 194 3.26 47.61 -0.20
C ALA A 194 3.16 47.81 1.32
N GLY A 195 3.28 46.73 2.10
CA GLY A 195 3.45 46.76 3.56
C GLY A 195 2.15 46.71 4.38
N ASP A 196 1.00 47.05 3.80
CA ASP A 196 -0.32 46.94 4.44
C ASP A 196 -1.22 46.04 3.59
N VAL A 197 -1.66 44.93 4.20
CA VAL A 197 -2.51 43.89 3.60
C VAL A 197 -3.79 43.67 4.41
N SER A 198 -4.03 44.49 5.43
CA SER A 198 -5.17 44.37 6.35
C SER A 198 -6.52 44.40 5.63
N GLU A 199 -6.64 45.21 4.58
CA GLU A 199 -7.86 45.35 3.76
C GLU A 199 -8.27 44.09 2.98
N HIS A 200 -7.39 43.08 2.92
CA HIS A 200 -7.66 41.81 2.26
C HIS A 200 -8.17 40.72 3.22
N PHE A 201 -8.24 41.01 4.52
CA PHE A 201 -8.77 40.11 5.54
C PHE A 201 -10.13 40.60 6.06
N GLY A 202 -10.94 39.69 6.63
CA GLY A 202 -12.26 40.03 7.17
C GLY A 202 -12.21 40.89 8.45
N GLU A 203 -13.30 41.58 8.77
CA GLU A 203 -13.40 42.49 9.95
C GLU A 203 -13.04 41.81 11.29
N ASP A 204 -13.22 40.49 11.41
CA ASP A 204 -12.89 39.69 12.60
C ASP A 204 -11.38 39.39 12.77
N HIS A 205 -10.54 39.71 11.77
CA HIS A 205 -9.11 39.38 11.76
C HIS A 205 -8.33 40.28 12.74
N ASP A 206 -8.54 41.60 12.67
CA ASP A 206 -7.86 42.61 13.50
C ASP A 206 -8.23 42.52 15.00
N ASP A 207 -9.46 42.11 15.31
CA ASP A 207 -9.94 41.95 16.69
C ASP A 207 -9.41 40.67 17.37
N ARG A 208 -8.97 39.68 16.56
CA ARG A 208 -8.54 38.36 17.06
C ARG A 208 -7.03 38.11 16.91
N LEU A 209 -6.31 38.91 16.12
CA LEU A 209 -4.87 38.78 15.83
C LEU A 209 -4.20 40.14 15.72
N ALA A 210 -3.05 40.31 16.38
CA ALA A 210 -2.40 41.62 16.48
C ALA A 210 -1.60 42.07 15.23
N ALA A 211 -1.20 41.16 14.32
CA ALA A 211 -0.49 41.48 13.07
C ALA A 211 -0.38 40.26 12.09
N PRO A 212 -1.20 40.16 11.03
CA PRO A 212 -1.02 39.14 9.98
C PRO A 212 0.29 39.32 9.20
N LEU A 213 0.86 38.21 8.72
CA LEU A 213 1.98 38.19 7.75
C LEU A 213 3.24 38.97 8.17
N SER A 214 3.43 39.23 9.48
CA SER A 214 4.50 40.12 9.97
C SER A 214 5.91 39.72 9.50
N VAL A 215 6.21 38.42 9.41
CA VAL A 215 7.50 37.91 8.92
C VAL A 215 7.56 37.89 7.40
N ALA A 216 6.51 37.47 6.70
CA ALA A 216 6.43 37.49 5.25
C ALA A 216 6.57 38.92 4.68
N LEU A 217 5.94 39.92 5.31
CA LEU A 217 6.07 41.34 4.96
C LEU A 217 7.52 41.81 5.12
N ALA A 218 8.15 41.54 6.27
CA ALA A 218 9.55 41.89 6.50
C ALA A 218 10.49 41.22 5.46
N CYS A 219 10.28 39.93 5.19
CA CYS A 219 11.09 39.17 4.23
C CYS A 219 10.91 39.64 2.78
N ALA A 220 9.69 39.99 2.38
CA ALA A 220 9.38 40.52 1.04
C ALA A 220 9.99 41.92 0.83
N ALA A 221 9.96 42.73 1.89
CA ALA A 221 10.51 44.08 1.93
C ALA A 221 12.05 44.10 1.82
N ALA A 222 12.73 43.12 2.43
CA ALA A 222 14.17 42.92 2.27
C ALA A 222 14.58 42.53 0.84
N GLY A 223 13.66 41.98 0.03
CA GLY A 223 13.87 41.72 -1.40
C GLY A 223 14.83 40.57 -1.73
N GLU A 224 15.07 39.65 -0.78
CA GLU A 224 15.93 38.49 -1.00
C GLU A 224 15.29 37.48 -1.97
N LYS A 225 16.12 36.86 -2.81
CA LYS A 225 15.66 35.92 -3.86
C LYS A 225 14.96 34.68 -3.30
N ILE A 226 15.37 34.22 -2.11
CA ILE A 226 14.80 33.04 -1.45
C ILE A 226 13.31 33.24 -1.14
N THR A 227 12.90 34.43 -0.70
CA THR A 227 11.50 34.75 -0.40
C THR A 227 10.62 34.66 -1.65
N GLU A 228 11.11 35.22 -2.77
CA GLU A 228 10.42 35.15 -4.07
C GLU A 228 10.28 33.69 -4.55
N GLU A 229 11.34 32.90 -4.41
CA GLU A 229 11.35 31.48 -4.75
C GLU A 229 10.33 30.66 -3.94
N GLN A 230 10.22 30.91 -2.63
CA GLN A 230 9.23 30.23 -1.78
C GLN A 230 7.78 30.66 -2.09
N ILE A 231 7.53 31.96 -2.29
CA ILE A 231 6.19 32.45 -2.67
C ILE A 231 5.78 31.88 -4.04
N ARG A 232 6.72 31.76 -4.99
CA ARG A 232 6.48 31.15 -6.29
C ARG A 232 6.08 29.68 -6.18
N GLY A 233 6.80 28.91 -5.34
CA GLY A 233 6.45 27.52 -5.09
C GLY A 233 5.07 27.35 -4.43
N ALA A 234 4.70 28.23 -3.48
CA ALA A 234 3.37 28.24 -2.88
C ALA A 234 2.27 28.62 -3.89
N ALA A 235 2.56 29.59 -4.77
CA ALA A 235 1.68 30.01 -5.86
C ALA A 235 1.40 28.89 -6.88
N ASP A 236 2.41 28.06 -7.19
CA ASP A 236 2.28 26.88 -8.06
C ASP A 236 1.35 25.82 -7.44
N LEU A 237 1.56 25.48 -6.15
CA LEU A 237 0.69 24.55 -5.43
C LEU A 237 -0.75 25.05 -5.29
N TYR A 238 -0.93 26.34 -5.00
CA TYR A 238 -2.24 26.96 -4.98
C TYR A 238 -2.92 26.81 -6.36
N GLY A 239 -2.22 27.14 -7.44
CA GLY A 239 -2.74 27.01 -8.80
C GLY A 239 -3.13 25.57 -9.15
N TYR A 240 -2.31 24.60 -8.75
CA TYR A 240 -2.61 23.18 -8.88
C TYR A 240 -3.89 22.79 -8.12
N SER A 241 -4.01 23.22 -6.86
CA SER A 241 -5.17 22.95 -6.01
C SER A 241 -6.45 23.56 -6.57
N ALA A 242 -6.38 24.79 -7.08
CA ALA A 242 -7.50 25.48 -7.73
C ALA A 242 -7.94 24.79 -9.03
N ALA A 243 -7.00 24.22 -9.79
CA ALA A 243 -7.30 23.50 -11.03
C ALA A 243 -7.78 22.06 -10.79
N ASN A 244 -7.35 21.43 -9.68
CA ASN A 244 -7.57 20.01 -9.41
C ASN A 244 -8.06 19.78 -7.96
N PRO A 245 -9.25 20.25 -7.58
CA PRO A 245 -9.73 20.21 -6.19
C PRO A 245 -9.86 18.78 -5.62
N ASP A 246 -10.09 17.79 -6.49
CA ASP A 246 -10.29 16.38 -6.09
C ASP A 246 -9.04 15.50 -6.29
N ALA A 247 -7.94 16.04 -6.81
CA ALA A 247 -6.75 15.26 -7.12
C ALA A 247 -5.74 15.23 -5.96
N PRO A 248 -5.05 14.10 -5.72
CA PRO A 248 -3.94 14.09 -4.78
C PRO A 248 -2.80 14.96 -5.29
N PHE A 249 -2.19 15.72 -4.39
CA PHE A 249 -0.90 16.33 -4.69
C PHE A 249 0.11 15.23 -5.08
N PRO A 250 0.93 15.47 -6.11
CA PRO A 250 1.97 14.52 -6.52
C PRO A 250 2.96 14.32 -5.37
N VAL A 251 3.38 13.07 -5.14
CA VAL A 251 4.30 12.71 -4.05
C VAL A 251 5.59 13.54 -4.15
N THR A 252 6.22 13.53 -5.32
CA THR A 252 7.36 14.38 -5.65
C THR A 252 6.85 15.67 -6.28
N PRO A 253 7.14 16.85 -5.70
CA PRO A 253 6.81 18.12 -6.34
C PRO A 253 7.57 18.24 -7.67
N SER A 254 6.93 18.80 -8.68
CA SER A 254 7.52 19.15 -9.97
C SER A 254 7.35 20.66 -10.20
N GLY A 255 8.00 21.19 -11.25
CA GLY A 255 7.89 22.62 -11.57
C GLY A 255 8.45 23.53 -10.48
N ASP A 256 7.77 24.64 -10.22
CA ASP A 256 8.20 25.66 -9.25
C ASP A 256 7.94 25.21 -7.81
N ALA A 257 6.94 24.35 -7.56
CA ALA A 257 6.70 23.75 -6.26
C ALA A 257 7.89 22.92 -5.73
N ALA A 258 8.79 22.47 -6.61
CA ALA A 258 10.01 21.75 -6.22
C ALA A 258 11.00 22.65 -5.45
N VAL A 259 10.88 23.98 -5.56
CA VAL A 259 11.76 24.94 -4.88
C VAL A 259 11.39 25.13 -3.40
N LEU A 260 10.16 24.75 -3.00
CA LEU A 260 9.75 24.81 -1.60
C LEU A 260 10.66 23.94 -0.73
N SER A 261 11.06 24.48 0.41
CA SER A 261 11.68 23.67 1.46
C SER A 261 10.68 22.60 1.93
N PRO A 262 11.12 21.39 2.34
CA PRO A 262 10.21 20.32 2.74
C PRO A 262 9.16 20.75 3.78
N ASN A 263 9.55 21.54 4.78
CA ASN A 263 8.63 21.97 5.83
C ASN A 263 7.56 22.93 5.31
N VAL A 264 7.93 23.89 4.46
CA VAL A 264 6.99 24.82 3.84
C VAL A 264 6.08 24.07 2.87
N LEU A 265 6.65 23.14 2.11
CA LEU A 265 5.90 22.27 1.20
C LEU A 265 4.81 21.48 1.95
N ASP A 266 5.18 20.84 3.06
CA ASP A 266 4.26 20.06 3.89
C ASP A 266 3.18 20.95 4.52
N ALA A 267 3.55 22.11 5.04
CA ALA A 267 2.61 23.05 5.64
C ALA A 267 1.62 23.63 4.60
N VAL A 268 2.08 24.03 3.42
CA VAL A 268 1.20 24.51 2.32
C VAL A 268 0.30 23.39 1.81
N ARG A 269 0.82 22.17 1.62
CA ARG A 269 0.01 21.01 1.21
C ARG A 269 -1.03 20.65 2.26
N ALA A 270 -0.65 20.66 3.54
CA ALA A 270 -1.56 20.41 4.65
C ALA A 270 -2.68 21.45 4.62
N GLU A 271 -2.33 22.73 4.61
CA GLU A 271 -3.28 23.85 4.61
C GLU A 271 -4.25 23.78 3.41
N LEU A 272 -3.75 23.60 2.18
CA LEU A 272 -4.60 23.47 0.98
C LEU A 272 -5.47 22.21 0.98
N LYS A 273 -5.02 21.13 1.64
CA LYS A 273 -5.81 19.91 1.80
C LYS A 273 -6.91 20.07 2.85
N GLU A 274 -6.64 20.79 3.93
CA GLU A 274 -7.65 21.10 4.96
C GLU A 274 -8.65 22.14 4.45
N ARG A 275 -8.15 23.17 3.77
CA ARG A 275 -8.89 24.35 3.31
C ARG A 275 -8.49 24.59 1.84
N PRO A 276 -9.25 24.04 0.87
CA PRO A 276 -8.95 24.19 -0.55
C PRO A 276 -8.87 25.65 -1.01
N ALA A 277 -8.31 25.88 -2.20
CA ALA A 277 -8.33 27.21 -2.83
C ALA A 277 -9.78 27.75 -2.93
N GLY A 278 -9.96 29.02 -2.62
CA GLY A 278 -11.24 29.72 -2.52
C GLY A 278 -11.91 29.68 -1.15
N THR A 279 -11.24 29.20 -0.09
CA THR A 279 -11.83 29.15 1.27
C THR A 279 -11.94 30.57 1.86
N VAL A 280 -13.16 31.00 2.18
CA VAL A 280 -13.44 32.29 2.83
C VAL A 280 -13.06 32.23 4.32
N GLY A 281 -12.39 33.26 4.84
CA GLY A 281 -12.01 33.33 6.26
C GLY A 281 -11.09 32.17 6.67
N ARG A 282 -10.17 31.80 5.77
CA ARG A 282 -9.33 30.59 5.84
C ARG A 282 -8.73 30.35 7.21
N ARG A 283 -8.22 31.40 7.86
CA ARG A 283 -7.60 31.28 9.19
C ARG A 283 -8.50 30.65 10.25
N PHE A 284 -9.78 31.01 10.26
CA PHE A 284 -10.76 30.57 11.27
C PHE A 284 -11.68 29.46 10.78
N ALA A 285 -11.76 29.26 9.46
CA ALA A 285 -12.57 28.21 8.85
C ALA A 285 -12.16 26.81 9.33
N VAL A 286 -13.15 25.94 9.54
CA VAL A 286 -12.92 24.52 9.82
C VAL A 286 -12.29 23.83 8.60
N GLY A 287 -12.75 24.19 7.40
CA GLY A 287 -12.35 23.60 6.13
C GLY A 287 -13.15 22.35 5.76
N THR A 288 -12.51 21.44 5.05
CA THR A 288 -13.08 20.19 4.55
C THR A 288 -12.53 18.99 5.30
N ALA A 289 -13.38 17.99 5.52
CA ALA A 289 -12.93 16.73 6.12
C ALA A 289 -11.97 15.97 5.20
N THR A 290 -11.00 15.27 5.79
CA THR A 290 -9.92 14.63 5.02
C THR A 290 -10.45 13.44 4.24
N ARG A 291 -10.30 13.50 2.92
CA ARG A 291 -10.55 12.35 2.05
C ARG A 291 -9.28 11.55 1.81
N GLU A 292 -9.37 10.22 1.99
CA GLU A 292 -8.33 9.30 1.56
C GLU A 292 -8.45 9.08 0.05
N ILE A 293 -7.43 9.48 -0.70
CA ILE A 293 -7.42 9.51 -2.17
C ILE A 293 -6.24 8.74 -2.78
N ALA A 294 -5.34 8.21 -1.95
CA ALA A 294 -4.19 7.42 -2.38
C ALA A 294 -4.08 6.13 -1.55
N PRO A 295 -3.58 5.02 -2.15
CA PRO A 295 -3.32 3.80 -1.41
C PRO A 295 -2.24 3.96 -0.34
N ARG A 296 -2.38 3.27 0.80
CA ARG A 296 -1.39 3.28 1.89
C ARG A 296 -1.39 1.98 2.69
N ILE A 297 -0.29 1.74 3.42
CA ILE A 297 -0.23 0.64 4.39
C ILE A 297 -0.93 1.04 5.69
N ILE A 298 -1.64 0.09 6.27
CA ILE A 298 -2.24 0.17 7.59
C ILE A 298 -1.99 -1.12 8.36
N PHE A 299 -2.08 -1.05 9.69
CA PHE A 299 -2.18 -2.23 10.53
C PHE A 299 -3.62 -2.44 11.00
N ASP A 300 -4.23 -3.55 10.57
CA ASP A 300 -5.54 -3.96 11.08
C ASP A 300 -5.35 -4.63 12.45
N ALA A 301 -5.57 -3.86 13.51
CA ALA A 301 -5.43 -4.31 14.89
C ALA A 301 -6.40 -5.44 15.28
N VAL A 302 -7.56 -5.53 14.64
CA VAL A 302 -8.55 -6.57 14.94
C VAL A 302 -8.12 -7.89 14.32
N ARG A 303 -7.62 -7.87 13.08
CA ARG A 303 -7.17 -9.07 12.37
C ARG A 303 -5.70 -9.40 12.57
N SER A 304 -4.93 -8.50 13.20
CA SER A 304 -3.47 -8.55 13.34
C SER A 304 -2.76 -8.73 11.99
N LYS A 305 -3.15 -7.93 11.00
CA LYS A 305 -2.65 -8.01 9.61
C LYS A 305 -2.11 -6.67 9.13
N VAL A 306 -0.98 -6.71 8.43
CA VAL A 306 -0.52 -5.59 7.60
C VAL A 306 -1.37 -5.60 6.32
N CYS A 307 -2.05 -4.49 6.03
CA CYS A 307 -2.94 -4.37 4.87
C CYS A 307 -2.57 -3.15 4.02
N LEU A 308 -2.72 -3.29 2.71
CA LEU A 308 -2.82 -2.17 1.78
C LEU A 308 -4.28 -1.70 1.74
N ARG A 309 -4.54 -0.46 2.13
CA ARG A 309 -5.85 0.18 1.96
C ARG A 309 -5.95 0.80 0.57
N LEU A 310 -6.96 0.38 -0.19
CA LEU A 310 -7.41 1.02 -1.42
C LEU A 310 -8.52 2.04 -1.08
N PRO A 311 -8.38 3.30 -1.48
CA PRO A 311 -9.29 4.38 -1.06
C PRO A 311 -10.67 4.32 -1.70
N GLU A 312 -11.62 5.08 -1.13
CA GLU A 312 -12.94 5.31 -1.74
C GLU A 312 -12.85 6.37 -2.85
N LEU A 313 -13.31 6.01 -4.04
CA LEU A 313 -13.30 6.90 -5.21
C LEU A 313 -14.72 7.26 -5.67
N PRO A 314 -14.92 8.44 -6.29
CA PRO A 314 -16.21 8.80 -6.85
C PRO A 314 -16.62 7.85 -7.98
N LEU A 315 -17.92 7.58 -8.04
CA LEU A 315 -18.59 6.85 -9.11
C LEU A 315 -19.56 7.77 -9.85
N SER A 316 -19.66 7.64 -11.18
CA SER A 316 -20.63 8.35 -12.02
C SER A 316 -22.05 7.85 -11.80
N ASP A 317 -22.22 6.56 -11.51
CA ASP A 317 -23.51 5.91 -11.29
C ASP A 317 -23.38 4.67 -10.36
N THR A 318 -24.51 4.03 -10.07
CA THR A 318 -24.55 2.87 -9.15
C THR A 318 -24.03 1.55 -9.74
N ALA A 319 -23.93 1.45 -11.07
CA ALA A 319 -23.45 0.27 -11.77
C ALA A 319 -21.93 0.34 -12.04
N GLN A 320 -21.35 1.55 -12.09
CA GLN A 320 -19.91 1.74 -12.27
C GLN A 320 -19.09 1.03 -11.19
N GLN A 321 -17.95 0.50 -11.61
CA GLN A 321 -16.92 -0.07 -10.75
C GLN A 321 -15.57 0.57 -11.09
N ARG A 322 -14.70 0.69 -10.10
CA ARG A 322 -13.29 1.01 -10.26
C ARG A 322 -12.47 -0.26 -10.32
N SER A 323 -11.43 -0.30 -11.15
CA SER A 323 -10.54 -1.44 -11.25
C SER A 323 -9.13 -1.08 -10.79
N TRP A 324 -8.59 -1.87 -9.88
CA TRP A 324 -7.28 -1.71 -9.27
C TRP A 324 -6.41 -2.91 -9.61
N ARG A 325 -5.20 -2.66 -10.12
CA ARG A 325 -4.15 -3.67 -10.22
C ARG A 325 -3.21 -3.49 -9.05
N VAL A 326 -3.16 -4.48 -8.16
CA VAL A 326 -2.25 -4.49 -7.01
C VAL A 326 -1.19 -5.54 -7.28
N ARG A 327 0.06 -5.13 -7.40
CA ARG A 327 1.20 -6.03 -7.60
C ARG A 327 2.01 -6.14 -6.32
N VAL A 328 2.08 -7.36 -5.80
CA VAL A 328 2.87 -7.73 -4.63
C VAL A 328 3.90 -8.76 -5.10
N ASP A 329 5.18 -8.41 -5.02
CA ASP A 329 6.30 -9.30 -5.34
C ASP A 329 6.16 -9.98 -6.72
N GLY A 330 5.98 -9.16 -7.76
CA GLY A 330 5.78 -9.62 -9.14
C GLY A 330 4.37 -10.15 -9.47
N THR A 331 3.57 -10.55 -8.48
CA THR A 331 2.22 -11.09 -8.70
C THR A 331 1.18 -9.98 -8.74
N THR A 332 0.51 -9.83 -9.89
CA THR A 332 -0.58 -8.85 -10.06
C THR A 332 -1.93 -9.48 -9.69
N THR A 333 -2.68 -8.85 -8.79
CA THR A 333 -4.08 -9.20 -8.49
C THR A 333 -4.99 -8.04 -8.82
N VAL A 334 -6.10 -8.32 -9.52
CA VAL A 334 -7.11 -7.32 -9.86
C VAL A 334 -8.20 -7.25 -8.79
N TYR A 335 -8.35 -6.07 -8.20
CA TYR A 335 -9.45 -5.75 -7.29
C TYR A 335 -10.40 -4.79 -7.98
N ARG A 336 -11.70 -5.09 -7.98
CA ARG A 336 -12.71 -4.11 -8.38
C ARG A 336 -13.29 -3.42 -7.15
N THR A 337 -13.82 -2.20 -7.24
CA THR A 337 -14.58 -1.57 -6.16
C THR A 337 -15.81 -0.90 -6.75
N GLY A 338 -16.99 -1.31 -6.29
CA GLY A 338 -18.26 -0.68 -6.69
C GLY A 338 -18.92 -0.04 -5.47
N LYS A 339 -20.08 0.57 -5.68
CA LYS A 339 -20.89 1.12 -4.59
C LYS A 339 -21.25 0.01 -3.59
N PRO A 340 -20.95 0.17 -2.28
CA PRO A 340 -21.32 -0.85 -1.30
C PRO A 340 -22.85 -0.94 -1.15
N TRP A 341 -23.35 -2.16 -0.89
CA TRP A 341 -24.79 -2.37 -0.76
C TRP A 341 -25.40 -1.60 0.42
N GLY A 342 -26.48 -0.87 0.12
CA GLY A 342 -27.23 -0.05 1.07
C GLY A 342 -26.59 1.28 1.42
N GLU A 343 -25.53 1.68 0.72
CA GLU A 343 -24.96 3.02 0.85
C GLU A 343 -25.73 4.01 -0.03
N VAL A 344 -25.84 5.25 0.40
CA VAL A 344 -26.53 6.32 -0.37
C VAL A 344 -25.55 6.99 -1.33
N ASN A 345 -24.33 7.27 -0.88
CA ASN A 345 -23.31 8.00 -1.66
C ASN A 345 -22.80 7.18 -2.86
N LEU A 346 -22.52 7.87 -3.97
CA LEU A 346 -21.88 7.31 -5.17
C LEU A 346 -20.36 7.23 -4.99
N LEU A 347 -19.94 6.53 -3.94
CA LEU A 347 -18.53 6.23 -3.65
C LEU A 347 -18.30 4.73 -3.77
N SER A 348 -17.16 4.37 -4.33
CA SER A 348 -16.68 3.00 -4.34
C SER A 348 -16.29 2.56 -2.93
N GLN A 349 -16.35 1.25 -2.67
CA GLN A 349 -15.94 0.68 -1.40
C GLN A 349 -14.42 0.81 -1.19
N ALA A 350 -13.98 1.29 -0.03
CA ALA A 350 -12.59 1.11 0.42
C ALA A 350 -12.32 -0.36 0.78
N ILE A 351 -11.18 -0.89 0.35
CA ILE A 351 -10.81 -2.29 0.59
C ILE A 351 -9.44 -2.35 1.26
N ASP A 352 -9.37 -3.07 2.38
CA ASP A 352 -8.12 -3.42 3.04
C ASP A 352 -7.66 -4.79 2.55
N VAL A 353 -6.68 -4.79 1.65
CA VAL A 353 -6.06 -5.97 1.05
C VAL A 353 -4.92 -6.45 1.94
N PRO A 354 -5.01 -7.65 2.56
CA PRO A 354 -3.91 -8.18 3.37
C PRO A 354 -2.67 -8.42 2.51
N ILE A 355 -1.51 -8.00 3.00
CA ILE A 355 -0.22 -8.33 2.38
C ILE A 355 0.23 -9.67 2.96
N ALA A 356 0.27 -10.70 2.12
CA ALA A 356 0.41 -12.08 2.56
C ALA A 356 1.80 -12.47 3.07
N ARG A 357 2.84 -11.65 2.83
CA ARG A 357 4.22 -11.85 3.31
C ARG A 357 4.97 -10.53 3.36
N GLN A 358 6.14 -10.51 3.97
CA GLN A 358 7.03 -9.36 4.01
C GLN A 358 7.53 -9.02 2.60
N VAL A 359 7.29 -7.80 2.15
CA VAL A 359 7.78 -7.26 0.88
C VAL A 359 8.37 -5.88 1.10
N ARG A 360 9.22 -5.41 0.18
CA ARG A 360 9.77 -4.05 0.27
C ARG A 360 8.76 -2.99 -0.14
N GLU A 361 8.02 -3.26 -1.21
CA GLU A 361 7.05 -2.33 -1.78
C GLU A 361 5.89 -3.07 -2.45
N VAL A 362 4.79 -2.35 -2.66
CA VAL A 362 3.63 -2.79 -3.41
C VAL A 362 3.32 -1.74 -4.47
N THR A 363 3.16 -2.17 -5.72
CA THR A 363 2.70 -1.28 -6.78
C THR A 363 1.19 -1.36 -6.90
N VAL A 364 0.54 -0.21 -6.93
CA VAL A 364 -0.91 -0.09 -7.14
C VAL A 364 -1.16 0.73 -8.39
N THR A 365 -2.03 0.28 -9.27
CA THR A 365 -2.46 1.03 -10.44
C THR A 365 -3.98 1.11 -10.47
N ASP A 366 -4.53 2.31 -10.58
CA ASP A 366 -5.91 2.52 -10.98
C ASP A 366 -5.99 2.27 -12.49
N ALA A 367 -6.62 1.18 -12.89
CA ALA A 367 -6.69 0.77 -14.28
C ALA A 367 -7.60 1.67 -15.13
N ASP A 368 -8.47 2.48 -14.50
CA ASP A 368 -9.37 3.38 -15.23
C ASP A 368 -8.67 4.70 -15.59
N THR A 369 -7.81 5.21 -14.69
CA THR A 369 -7.08 6.48 -14.90
C THR A 369 -5.63 6.28 -15.33
N GLY A 370 -5.07 5.07 -15.17
CA GLY A 370 -3.65 4.79 -15.39
C GLY A 370 -2.75 5.27 -14.25
N THR A 371 -3.30 5.90 -13.21
CA THR A 371 -2.53 6.43 -12.08
C THR A 371 -1.84 5.28 -11.34
N GLN A 372 -0.54 5.41 -11.09
CA GLN A 372 0.26 4.38 -10.42
C GLN A 372 0.89 4.93 -9.13
N TRP A 373 0.86 4.12 -8.08
CA TRP A 373 1.50 4.38 -6.80
C TRP A 373 2.50 3.25 -6.48
N VAL A 374 3.64 3.62 -5.92
CA VAL A 374 4.58 2.67 -5.29
C VAL A 374 4.50 2.91 -3.79
N VAL A 375 4.00 1.92 -3.07
CA VAL A 375 3.77 2.00 -1.63
C VAL A 375 4.85 1.20 -0.93
N ALA A 376 5.74 1.90 -0.22
CA ALA A 376 6.75 1.25 0.61
C ALA A 376 6.09 0.46 1.75
N VAL A 377 6.58 -0.76 1.98
CA VAL A 377 6.20 -1.64 3.07
C VAL A 377 7.40 -1.74 4.02
N VAL A 378 8.30 -2.71 3.85
CA VAL A 378 9.57 -2.76 4.61
C VAL A 378 10.66 -2.03 3.82
N ALA A 379 10.75 -0.71 4.03
CA ALA A 379 11.51 0.20 3.19
C ALA A 379 13.05 0.04 3.29
N GLU A 380 13.57 -0.15 4.51
CA GLU A 380 15.01 -0.13 4.77
C GLU A 380 15.51 -1.50 5.25
N LYS A 381 16.64 -1.95 4.69
CA LYS A 381 17.29 -3.21 5.11
C LYS A 381 17.80 -3.14 6.57
N ASP A 382 18.25 -1.96 6.98
CA ASP A 382 18.89 -1.72 8.28
C ASP A 382 17.91 -1.26 9.36
N ASP A 383 16.65 -0.97 9.00
CA ASP A 383 15.53 -0.69 9.89
C ASP A 383 14.27 -1.44 9.43
N PRO A 384 14.19 -2.77 9.68
CA PRO A 384 13.06 -3.58 9.24
C PRO A 384 11.79 -3.37 10.09
N ALA A 385 11.71 -2.33 10.94
CA ALA A 385 10.54 -2.09 11.78
C ALA A 385 9.49 -1.23 11.07
N LEU A 386 8.23 -1.67 11.10
CA LEU A 386 7.09 -0.83 10.71
C LEU A 386 6.45 -0.24 11.95
N ILE A 387 6.23 1.07 11.95
CA ILE A 387 5.63 1.76 13.08
C ILE A 387 4.24 2.24 12.67
N PHE A 388 3.27 2.00 13.53
CA PHE A 388 1.89 2.39 13.37
C PHE A 388 1.39 3.14 14.60
N SER A 389 0.44 4.06 14.42
CA SER A 389 -0.39 4.53 15.52
C SER A 389 -1.25 3.38 16.06
N LEU A 390 -1.80 3.53 17.27
CA LEU A 390 -2.72 2.53 17.82
C LEU A 390 -3.98 2.32 16.96
N LYS A 391 -4.37 3.34 16.18
CA LYS A 391 -5.47 3.29 15.20
C LYS A 391 -5.06 2.62 13.87
N GLY A 392 -3.80 2.18 13.74
CA GLY A 392 -3.28 1.45 12.59
C GLY A 392 -2.76 2.32 11.44
N GLN A 393 -2.59 3.63 11.64
CA GLN A 393 -2.01 4.52 10.61
C GLN A 393 -0.50 4.32 10.54
N ASN A 394 0.07 4.23 9.34
CA ASN A 394 1.51 4.05 9.15
C ASN A 394 2.28 5.33 9.52
N LEU A 395 3.27 5.18 10.40
CA LEU A 395 4.21 6.19 10.88
C LEU A 395 5.67 5.82 10.58
N SER A 396 5.92 4.74 9.82
CA SER A 396 7.26 4.16 9.63
C SER A 396 8.27 5.13 9.02
N ALA A 397 7.80 6.03 8.14
CA ALA A 397 8.63 7.04 7.50
C ALA A 397 8.99 8.22 8.44
N MET A 398 8.29 8.37 9.56
CA MET A 398 8.51 9.49 10.48
C MET A 398 9.76 9.25 11.34
N ARG A 399 10.64 10.24 11.40
CA ARG A 399 11.82 10.30 12.26
C ARG A 399 11.47 10.71 13.70
N SER A 400 10.36 11.43 13.89
CA SER A 400 9.78 11.73 15.21
C SER A 400 8.40 11.07 15.35
N VAL A 401 8.20 10.35 16.46
CA VAL A 401 6.92 9.68 16.78
C VAL A 401 6.23 10.32 17.99
N HIS A 402 4.92 10.18 18.08
CA HIS A 402 4.12 10.79 19.15
C HIS A 402 4.44 10.23 20.54
N HIS A 403 4.34 11.08 21.57
CA HIS A 403 4.21 10.68 22.97
C HIS A 403 2.96 9.78 23.16
N GLY A 404 3.06 8.75 23.99
CA GLY A 404 1.98 7.79 24.24
C GLY A 404 2.43 6.37 23.91
N ALA A 405 1.66 5.63 23.13
CA ALA A 405 2.06 4.29 22.69
C ALA A 405 2.01 4.17 21.16
N VAL A 406 2.92 3.39 20.62
CA VAL A 406 2.98 3.04 19.19
C VAL A 406 2.91 1.53 19.03
N ARG A 407 2.45 1.09 17.86
CA ARG A 407 2.48 -0.31 17.50
C ARG A 407 3.60 -0.55 16.50
N VAL A 408 4.50 -1.46 16.81
CA VAL A 408 5.68 -1.77 16.00
C VAL A 408 5.56 -3.20 15.48
N VAL A 409 5.58 -3.38 14.17
CA VAL A 409 5.69 -4.69 13.52
C VAL A 409 7.15 -4.93 13.19
N ALA A 410 7.76 -5.96 13.77
CA ALA A 410 9.18 -6.26 13.65
C ALA A 410 9.43 -7.77 13.66
N PRO A 411 10.64 -8.24 13.27
CA PRO A 411 11.02 -9.64 13.41
C PRO A 411 10.84 -10.14 14.85
N ALA A 412 10.41 -11.38 15.02
CA ALA A 412 10.12 -11.99 16.31
C ALA A 412 11.36 -11.99 17.22
N GLY A 413 11.15 -11.67 18.49
CA GLY A 413 12.21 -11.51 19.47
C GLY A 413 12.88 -10.13 19.47
N SER A 414 12.39 -9.19 18.65
CA SER A 414 12.86 -7.81 18.69
C SER A 414 12.47 -7.12 20.01
N GLU A 415 13.31 -6.18 20.42
CA GLU A 415 13.14 -5.40 21.65
C GLU A 415 13.18 -3.90 21.34
N ALA A 416 12.38 -3.12 22.06
CA ALA A 416 12.37 -1.67 21.96
C ALA A 416 13.28 -1.04 23.02
N TYR A 417 14.12 -0.09 22.62
CA TYR A 417 15.07 0.61 23.48
C TYR A 417 14.94 2.12 23.34
N ASP A 418 15.08 2.81 24.46
CA ASP A 418 15.45 4.22 24.51
C ASP A 418 16.97 4.30 24.58
N THR A 419 17.59 4.39 23.42
CA THR A 419 19.04 4.38 23.26
C THR A 419 19.69 5.64 23.82
N VAL A 420 18.97 6.77 23.85
CA VAL A 420 19.47 8.03 24.44
C VAL A 420 19.50 7.98 25.98
N LEU A 421 18.51 7.35 26.60
CA LEU A 421 18.48 7.10 28.05
C LEU A 421 19.20 5.81 28.47
N GLY A 422 19.55 4.94 27.52
CA GLY A 422 20.23 3.67 27.77
C GLY A 422 19.35 2.63 28.48
N GLN A 423 18.03 2.67 28.26
CA GLN A 423 17.07 1.79 28.94
C GLN A 423 16.15 1.07 27.95
N GLN A 424 15.69 -0.12 28.31
CA GLN A 424 14.71 -0.88 27.53
C GLN A 424 13.31 -0.28 27.75
N LEU A 425 12.52 -0.15 26.68
CA LEU A 425 11.14 0.34 26.73
C LEU A 425 10.17 -0.77 27.09
N THR A 426 9.05 -0.40 27.72
CA THR A 426 8.02 -1.36 28.12
C THR A 426 7.16 -1.75 26.93
N VAL A 427 7.02 -3.06 26.71
CA VAL A 427 6.10 -3.63 25.73
C VAL A 427 4.87 -4.16 26.47
N THR A 428 3.69 -3.61 26.19
CA THR A 428 2.44 -3.97 26.89
C THR A 428 1.68 -5.12 26.24
N ASP A 429 1.89 -5.34 24.95
CA ASP A 429 1.22 -6.38 24.17
C ASP A 429 2.13 -6.92 23.07
N ARG A 430 2.01 -8.22 22.77
CA ARG A 430 2.73 -8.92 21.71
C ARG A 430 1.77 -9.85 20.98
N VAL A 431 1.62 -9.65 19.68
CA VAL A 431 0.70 -10.43 18.85
C VAL A 431 1.40 -10.88 17.57
N GLU A 432 1.26 -12.16 17.19
CA GLU A 432 1.74 -12.64 15.90
C GLU A 432 1.07 -11.88 14.74
N VAL A 433 1.86 -11.50 13.74
CA VAL A 433 1.32 -10.85 12.55
C VAL A 433 0.84 -11.93 11.59
N VAL A 434 -0.48 -12.03 11.41
CA VAL A 434 -1.09 -13.10 10.63
C VAL A 434 -0.64 -13.02 9.17
N GLY A 435 0.01 -14.08 8.70
CA GLY A 435 0.58 -14.22 7.36
C GLY A 435 2.05 -13.80 7.25
N TRP A 436 2.64 -13.19 8.29
CA TRP A 436 4.05 -12.80 8.29
C TRP A 436 4.82 -13.69 9.25
N ASP A 437 5.24 -14.86 8.77
CA ASP A 437 5.95 -15.85 9.59
C ASP A 437 7.23 -15.24 10.18
N GLY A 438 7.45 -15.49 11.47
CA GLY A 438 8.60 -14.95 12.21
C GLY A 438 8.51 -13.45 12.54
N TRP A 439 7.33 -12.83 12.47
CA TRP A 439 7.12 -11.42 12.82
C TRP A 439 6.02 -11.24 13.87
N GLU A 440 6.19 -10.22 14.70
CA GLU A 440 5.26 -9.86 15.76
C GLU A 440 4.94 -8.36 15.75
N ALA A 441 3.76 -8.01 16.26
CA ALA A 441 3.35 -6.66 16.55
C ALA A 441 3.51 -6.40 18.06
N LEU A 442 4.34 -5.42 18.40
CA LEU A 442 4.62 -4.94 19.75
C LEU A 442 3.81 -3.67 20.01
N THR A 443 3.08 -3.58 21.11
CA THR A 443 2.62 -2.28 21.61
C THR A 443 3.68 -1.73 22.56
N VAL A 444 4.34 -0.64 22.17
CA VAL A 444 5.47 -0.03 22.90
C VAL A 444 5.00 1.25 23.57
N GLU A 445 5.24 1.37 24.88
CA GLU A 445 4.99 2.59 25.65
C GLU A 445 6.14 3.59 25.48
N CYS A 446 5.80 4.79 25.02
CA CYS A 446 6.71 5.90 24.73
C CYS A 446 6.46 7.13 25.62
N GLU A 447 5.54 7.10 26.60
CA GLU A 447 5.17 8.29 27.39
C GLU A 447 6.37 9.00 28.05
N ASN A 448 7.34 8.22 28.55
CA ASN A 448 8.56 8.74 29.19
C ASN A 448 9.81 8.52 28.34
N ALA A 449 9.65 8.15 27.07
CA ALA A 449 10.75 7.88 26.17
C ALA A 449 11.27 9.18 25.53
N VAL A 450 12.55 9.19 25.24
CA VAL A 450 13.22 10.23 24.44
C VAL A 450 13.46 9.74 23.03
N SER A 451 13.81 8.46 22.91
CA SER A 451 14.12 7.82 21.64
C SER A 451 13.47 6.45 21.55
N LEU A 452 13.26 6.01 20.32
CA LEU A 452 12.77 4.67 20.00
C LEU A 452 13.71 4.04 18.98
N GLN A 453 14.33 2.95 19.38
CA GLN A 453 15.09 2.04 18.51
C GLN A 453 14.54 0.63 18.67
N ILE A 454 14.33 -0.05 17.54
CA ILE A 454 13.95 -1.46 17.52
C ILE A 454 15.21 -2.28 17.24
N VAL A 455 15.56 -3.12 18.19
CA VAL A 455 16.79 -3.91 18.15
C VAL A 455 16.43 -5.34 17.83
N ALA A 456 16.97 -5.85 16.72
CA ALA A 456 16.79 -7.23 16.30
C ALA A 456 17.43 -8.21 17.30
N PRO A 457 16.98 -9.48 17.36
CA PRO A 457 17.58 -10.50 18.21
C PRO A 457 19.10 -10.61 18.04
N GLY A 458 19.84 -10.48 19.15
CA GLY A 458 21.32 -10.58 19.14
C GLY A 458 22.07 -9.32 18.70
N ALA A 459 21.37 -8.27 18.26
CA ALA A 459 21.95 -6.94 18.02
C ALA A 459 22.02 -6.12 19.33
N THR A 460 22.70 -4.98 19.29
CA THR A 460 22.82 -4.07 20.45
C THR A 460 22.33 -2.68 20.06
N ALA A 461 21.57 -2.04 20.95
CA ALA A 461 21.14 -0.66 20.79
C ALA A 461 22.36 0.27 20.62
N THR A 462 22.31 1.18 19.65
CA THR A 462 23.40 2.11 19.36
C THR A 462 22.89 3.36 18.67
N LEU A 463 23.46 4.51 19.04
CA LEU A 463 23.18 5.81 18.43
C LEU A 463 23.76 5.95 17.00
N ALA A 464 24.57 4.98 16.56
CA ALA A 464 25.09 4.94 15.19
C ALA A 464 24.12 4.32 14.18
N ALA A 465 23.07 3.64 14.65
CA ALA A 465 22.02 3.07 13.81
C ALA A 465 20.80 4.01 13.77
N PRO A 466 19.86 3.81 12.82
CA PRO A 466 18.65 4.63 12.77
C PRO A 466 17.90 4.63 14.10
N ILE A 467 17.64 5.82 14.63
CA ILE A 467 16.86 6.05 15.85
C ILE A 467 15.76 7.06 15.54
N ARG A 468 14.61 6.92 16.19
CA ARG A 468 13.54 7.90 16.13
C ARG A 468 13.52 8.71 17.42
N SER A 469 13.23 10.00 17.33
CA SER A 469 12.89 10.79 18.51
C SER A 469 11.45 10.51 18.93
N VAL A 470 11.17 10.64 20.22
CA VAL A 470 9.81 10.70 20.75
C VAL A 470 9.53 12.16 21.09
N ASP A 471 8.52 12.72 20.42
CA ASP A 471 8.05 14.10 20.63
C ASP A 471 7.67 14.25 22.11
N ALA A 472 8.28 15.21 22.80
CA ALA A 472 7.97 15.49 24.20
C ALA A 472 6.62 16.19 24.36
N ARG A 473 6.15 16.87 23.30
CA ARG A 473 4.92 17.65 23.35
C ARG A 473 3.76 16.70 23.53
N ARG A 474 3.11 16.83 24.68
CA ARG A 474 1.77 16.32 24.83
C ARG A 474 0.87 17.17 23.94
N ARG A 475 0.11 16.54 23.05
CA ARG A 475 -0.79 17.23 22.10
C ARG A 475 -2.22 17.11 22.58
N VAL A 476 -3.05 18.06 22.20
CA VAL A 476 -4.51 17.96 22.32
C VAL A 476 -4.99 16.63 21.75
N ARG A 477 -5.88 15.96 22.47
CA ARG A 477 -6.51 14.72 22.04
C ARG A 477 -8.01 14.86 22.06
N PHE A 478 -8.63 14.47 20.95
CA PHE A 478 -10.05 14.16 20.93
C PHE A 478 -10.26 12.74 21.46
N VAL A 479 -11.07 12.62 22.49
CA VAL A 479 -11.42 11.36 23.14
C VAL A 479 -12.90 11.11 22.98
N ASP A 480 -13.23 9.97 22.37
CA ASP A 480 -14.60 9.49 22.32
C ASP A 480 -14.99 9.01 23.73
N PRO A 481 -16.03 9.58 24.37
CA PRO A 481 -16.36 9.30 25.78
C PRO A 481 -16.85 7.88 26.03
N GLU A 482 -17.42 7.23 25.00
CA GLU A 482 -17.98 5.89 25.05
C GLU A 482 -17.96 5.24 23.66
N GLN A 483 -18.34 3.96 23.57
CA GLN A 483 -18.50 3.29 22.28
C GLN A 483 -19.72 3.83 21.53
N PRO A 484 -19.64 3.98 20.19
CA PRO A 484 -20.77 4.42 19.40
C PRO A 484 -21.94 3.43 19.46
N VAL A 485 -23.15 3.93 19.26
CA VAL A 485 -24.37 3.13 19.33
C VAL A 485 -24.38 2.10 18.19
N ALA A 486 -24.41 0.81 18.56
CA ALA A 486 -24.17 -0.29 17.63
C ALA A 486 -25.18 -0.31 16.46
N GLY A 487 -24.66 -0.34 15.24
CA GLY A 487 -25.45 -0.45 14.01
C GLY A 487 -26.08 0.86 13.52
N LEU A 488 -25.88 1.98 14.23
CA LEU A 488 -26.30 3.31 13.80
C LEU A 488 -25.15 4.04 13.12
N ARG A 489 -25.46 4.64 11.96
CA ARG A 489 -24.58 5.55 11.26
C ARG A 489 -25.37 6.75 10.78
N SER A 490 -24.72 7.89 10.72
CA SER A 490 -25.23 9.06 10.02
C SER A 490 -25.29 8.79 8.50
N VAL A 491 -25.95 9.65 7.72
CA VAL A 491 -26.06 9.46 6.25
C VAL A 491 -24.71 9.61 5.55
N THR A 492 -23.80 10.37 6.14
CA THR A 492 -22.41 10.52 5.70
C THR A 492 -21.47 9.42 6.25
N ARG A 493 -22.04 8.38 6.89
CA ARG A 493 -21.38 7.17 7.42
C ARG A 493 -20.64 7.33 8.74
N LEU A 494 -20.78 8.45 9.45
CA LEU A 494 -20.19 8.61 10.78
C LEU A 494 -20.89 7.70 11.80
N PRO A 495 -20.14 7.08 12.74
CA PRO A 495 -20.75 6.42 13.88
C PRO A 495 -21.49 7.44 14.76
N VAL A 496 -22.66 7.06 15.29
CA VAL A 496 -23.48 7.95 16.13
C VAL A 496 -23.19 7.71 17.60
N TYR A 497 -22.87 8.77 18.34
CA TYR A 497 -22.61 8.75 19.79
C TYR A 497 -23.76 9.40 20.57
N ALA A 498 -23.92 9.01 21.84
CA ALA A 498 -24.94 9.57 22.72
C ALA A 498 -24.40 10.65 23.69
N ARG A 499 -23.09 10.87 23.70
CA ARG A 499 -22.38 11.80 24.60
C ARG A 499 -21.46 12.74 23.84
N SER A 500 -21.13 13.86 24.48
CA SER A 500 -20.25 14.91 23.96
C SER A 500 -18.85 14.40 23.66
N LEU A 501 -18.26 14.91 22.58
CA LEU A 501 -16.84 14.71 22.29
C LEU A 501 -16.00 15.44 23.34
N ILE A 502 -14.93 14.80 23.81
CA ILE A 502 -14.05 15.37 24.82
C ILE A 502 -12.74 15.85 24.17
N ALA A 503 -12.31 17.05 24.55
CA ALA A 503 -10.96 17.55 24.27
C ALA A 503 -10.10 17.52 25.54
N GLU A 504 -9.04 16.73 25.50
CA GLU A 504 -8.04 16.64 26.58
C GLU A 504 -6.81 17.46 26.21
N PHE A 505 -6.54 18.48 27.02
CA PHE A 505 -5.38 19.35 26.93
C PHE A 505 -4.35 18.93 27.98
N PRO A 506 -3.09 18.70 27.58
CA PRO A 506 -2.00 18.53 28.52
C PRO A 506 -1.53 19.88 29.08
N PRO A 507 -0.60 19.87 30.06
CA PRO A 507 0.08 21.09 30.48
C PRO A 507 0.66 21.87 29.30
N THR A 508 0.54 23.19 29.33
CA THR A 508 1.01 24.07 28.26
C THR A 508 2.54 24.07 28.19
N VAL A 509 3.08 24.29 26.99
CA VAL A 509 4.54 24.21 26.76
C VAL A 509 5.27 25.36 27.46
N THR A 510 4.65 26.53 27.56
CA THR A 510 5.20 27.72 28.22
C THR A 510 5.03 27.69 29.74
N GLY A 511 4.15 26.83 30.27
CA GLY A 511 3.74 26.87 31.68
C GLY A 511 2.83 28.06 32.01
N GLU A 512 2.28 28.73 30.99
CA GLU A 512 1.33 29.83 31.12
C GLU A 512 -0.04 29.44 30.53
N GLU A 513 -1.05 30.28 30.72
CA GLU A 513 -2.35 30.08 30.06
C GLU A 513 -2.21 30.26 28.55
N GLU A 514 -2.84 29.37 27.77
CA GLU A 514 -2.85 29.46 26.31
C GLU A 514 -4.28 29.65 25.80
N THR A 515 -4.46 30.56 24.83
CA THR A 515 -5.74 30.75 24.14
C THR A 515 -5.80 29.86 22.91
N TRP A 516 -6.73 28.91 22.93
CA TRP A 516 -7.09 28.06 21.81
C TRP A 516 -8.38 28.56 21.16
N PHE A 517 -8.68 28.12 19.95
CA PHE A 517 -9.91 28.49 19.25
C PHE A 517 -10.67 27.25 18.84
N LEU A 518 -11.92 27.15 19.30
CA LEU A 518 -12.87 26.12 18.91
C LEU A 518 -13.76 26.66 17.79
N THR A 519 -13.76 25.99 16.65
CA THR A 519 -14.69 26.28 15.54
C THR A 519 -15.45 25.01 15.20
N ILE A 520 -16.77 25.12 14.99
CA ILE A 520 -17.62 23.97 14.65
C ILE A 520 -18.38 24.29 13.36
N SER A 521 -18.27 23.39 12.38
CA SER A 521 -19.11 23.41 11.17
C SER A 521 -19.96 22.15 11.11
N SER A 522 -21.02 22.18 10.32
CA SER A 522 -21.71 20.96 9.90
C SER A 522 -20.76 20.08 9.09
N PHE A 523 -21.00 18.77 9.09
CA PHE A 523 -20.23 17.83 8.28
C PHE A 523 -20.96 17.55 6.97
N ALA A 524 -20.44 18.07 5.86
CA ALA A 524 -20.99 17.86 4.51
C ALA A 524 -20.42 16.60 3.81
N GLY A 525 -19.71 15.75 4.54
CA GLY A 525 -18.97 14.60 4.01
C GLY A 525 -17.52 14.93 3.65
N ALA A 526 -16.69 13.89 3.49
CA ALA A 526 -15.27 14.03 3.19
C ALA A 526 -15.02 14.79 1.87
N GLY A 527 -14.12 15.79 1.92
CA GLY A 527 -13.80 16.67 0.80
C GLY A 527 -14.77 17.84 0.58
N ASN A 528 -15.90 17.90 1.30
CA ASN A 528 -16.86 18.99 1.18
C ASN A 528 -16.78 19.92 2.40
N SER A 529 -16.94 21.22 2.17
CA SER A 529 -17.08 22.21 3.23
C SER A 529 -18.51 22.20 3.77
N GLY A 530 -18.64 22.24 5.10
CA GLY A 530 -19.93 22.44 5.76
C GLY A 530 -20.28 23.91 5.97
N GLU A 531 -21.48 24.13 6.48
CA GLU A 531 -21.92 25.43 6.98
C GLU A 531 -21.37 25.64 8.40
N GLU A 532 -20.94 26.86 8.71
CA GLU A 532 -20.50 27.20 10.06
C GLU A 532 -21.70 27.11 11.03
N VAL A 533 -21.50 26.39 12.14
CA VAL A 533 -22.51 26.21 13.20
C VAL A 533 -22.17 27.09 14.39
N ALA A 534 -20.89 27.13 14.77
CA ALA A 534 -20.37 28.02 15.80
C ALA A 534 -19.13 28.73 15.25
N PRO A 535 -19.05 30.07 15.37
CA PRO A 535 -17.87 30.83 14.98
C PRO A 535 -16.67 30.45 15.86
N ALA A 536 -15.48 30.91 15.49
CA ALA A 536 -14.28 30.65 16.28
C ALA A 536 -14.36 31.28 17.69
N GLU A 537 -14.56 30.44 18.70
CA GLU A 537 -14.67 30.84 20.11
C GLU A 537 -13.33 30.64 20.85
N PRO A 538 -12.86 31.62 21.64
CA PRO A 538 -11.64 31.48 22.42
C PRO A 538 -11.85 30.54 23.61
N LEU A 539 -11.00 29.52 23.71
CA LEU A 539 -10.93 28.56 24.80
C LEU A 539 -9.63 28.81 25.59
N ILE A 540 -9.76 29.30 26.82
CA ILE A 540 -8.61 29.56 27.71
C ILE A 540 -8.22 28.24 28.39
N VAL A 541 -7.01 27.76 28.09
CA VAL A 541 -6.45 26.54 28.63
C VAL A 541 -5.49 26.89 29.77
N PRO A 542 -5.74 26.43 31.01
CA PRO A 542 -4.82 26.63 32.13
C PRO A 542 -3.44 26.01 31.90
N ALA A 543 -2.42 26.51 32.59
CA ALA A 543 -1.05 25.99 32.51
C ALA A 543 -0.93 24.48 32.80
N GLU A 544 -1.74 23.94 33.71
CA GLU A 544 -1.78 22.50 34.02
C GLU A 544 -2.52 21.63 32.97
N GLY A 545 -3.15 22.24 31.96
CA GLY A 545 -4.04 21.57 31.01
C GLY A 545 -5.48 21.45 31.51
N GLY A 546 -6.28 20.60 30.89
CA GLY A 546 -7.70 20.45 31.22
C GLY A 546 -8.48 19.49 30.33
N VAL A 547 -9.73 19.22 30.72
CA VAL A 547 -10.67 18.37 29.97
C VAL A 547 -11.93 19.18 29.71
N PHE A 548 -12.35 19.27 28.44
CA PHE A 548 -13.46 20.11 28.02
C PHE A 548 -14.45 19.31 27.15
N ASP A 549 -15.74 19.47 27.43
CA ASP A 549 -16.81 18.99 26.55
C ASP A 549 -16.93 19.93 25.34
N ILE A 550 -16.80 19.40 24.13
CA ILE A 550 -16.96 20.20 22.90
C ILE A 550 -18.41 20.63 22.69
N PHE A 551 -19.33 19.70 22.92
CA PHE A 551 -20.78 19.96 22.92
C PHE A 551 -21.24 20.00 24.37
N ASP A 552 -21.18 21.17 25.01
CA ASP A 552 -21.54 21.31 26.42
C ASP A 552 -23.01 20.87 26.65
N PRO A 553 -23.26 19.80 27.43
CA PRO A 553 -24.61 19.31 27.69
C PRO A 553 -25.43 20.28 28.58
N GLY A 554 -24.80 21.20 29.29
CA GLY A 554 -25.45 22.21 30.12
C GLY A 554 -25.79 23.52 29.38
N LEU A 555 -25.24 23.73 28.18
CA LEU A 555 -25.38 25.00 27.46
C LEU A 555 -26.80 25.27 26.95
N TYR A 556 -27.51 24.22 26.53
CA TYR A 556 -28.86 24.30 25.97
C TYR A 556 -29.81 23.27 26.60
N ASP A 557 -31.10 23.64 26.74
CA ASP A 557 -32.17 22.74 27.21
C ASP A 557 -32.52 21.65 26.18
N ALA A 558 -32.30 21.93 24.89
CA ALA A 558 -32.46 20.98 23.78
C ALA A 558 -31.23 20.07 23.64
N PRO A 559 -31.40 18.82 23.17
CA PRO A 559 -30.26 17.92 22.96
C PRO A 559 -29.47 18.32 21.71
N TRP A 560 -28.15 18.15 21.75
CA TRP A 560 -27.32 18.24 20.54
C TRP A 560 -27.67 17.14 19.54
N VAL A 561 -28.08 17.50 18.32
CA VAL A 561 -28.46 16.58 17.24
C VAL A 561 -27.84 17.04 15.93
N GLY A 562 -26.85 16.32 15.42
CA GLY A 562 -26.23 16.67 14.15
C GLY A 562 -24.94 15.93 13.83
N GLU A 563 -24.42 16.24 12.64
CA GLU A 563 -23.09 15.81 12.18
C GLU A 563 -22.19 17.04 12.09
N TYR A 564 -21.01 16.96 12.72
CA TYR A 564 -20.13 18.11 12.90
C TYR A 564 -18.69 17.77 12.49
N LEU A 565 -18.01 18.78 11.95
CA LEU A 565 -16.55 18.80 11.85
C LEU A 565 -16.05 19.84 12.86
N VAL A 566 -15.34 19.34 13.87
CA VAL A 566 -14.82 20.15 14.97
C VAL A 566 -13.37 20.48 14.67
N ARG A 567 -12.98 21.75 14.84
CA ARG A 567 -11.58 22.20 14.78
C ARG A 567 -11.17 22.84 16.10
N LEU A 568 -10.06 22.37 16.66
CA LEU A 568 -9.31 23.06 17.70
C LEU A 568 -8.04 23.62 17.08
N ARG A 569 -7.90 24.94 17.12
CA ARG A 569 -6.71 25.65 16.66
C ARG A 569 -5.90 26.17 17.83
N GLY A 570 -4.64 25.78 17.89
CA GLY A 570 -3.67 26.26 18.86
C GLY A 570 -3.08 27.62 18.48
N PRO A 571 -2.36 28.26 19.42
CA PRO A 571 -1.72 29.55 19.20
C PRO A 571 -0.62 29.49 18.12
N ARG A 572 0.06 28.35 17.92
CA ARG A 572 1.14 28.14 16.93
C ARG A 572 0.62 27.61 15.58
N ASN A 573 -0.65 27.89 15.28
CA ASN A 573 -1.37 27.35 14.13
C ASN A 573 -1.48 25.81 14.10
N GLU A 574 -1.29 25.13 15.24
CA GLU A 574 -1.62 23.70 15.32
C GLU A 574 -3.11 23.51 15.08
N SER A 575 -3.48 22.58 14.19
CA SER A 575 -4.88 22.36 13.79
C SER A 575 -5.22 20.89 14.08
N PHE A 576 -6.16 20.67 15.00
CA PHE A 576 -6.70 19.35 15.29
C PHE A 576 -8.15 19.32 14.84
N ARG A 577 -8.52 18.30 14.07
CA ARG A 577 -9.89 18.15 13.54
C ARG A 577 -10.46 16.79 13.85
N HIS A 578 -11.76 16.74 14.14
CA HIS A 578 -12.47 15.49 14.41
C HIS A 578 -13.87 15.52 13.81
N GLU A 579 -14.24 14.43 13.15
CA GLU A 579 -15.56 14.21 12.58
C GLU A 579 -16.43 13.53 13.65
N TYR A 580 -17.58 14.11 13.98
CA TYR A 580 -18.40 13.60 15.07
C TYR A 580 -19.90 13.71 14.76
N ALA A 581 -20.63 12.62 14.96
CA ALA A 581 -22.09 12.61 14.86
C ALA A 581 -22.69 12.28 16.24
N ILE A 582 -23.53 13.17 16.75
CA ILE A 582 -24.10 13.09 18.09
C ILE A 582 -25.62 13.20 18.06
N VAL A 583 -26.25 12.36 18.88
CA VAL A 583 -27.63 12.55 19.35
C VAL A 583 -27.58 12.45 20.87
N GLU A 584 -27.55 13.58 21.54
CA GLU A 584 -27.36 13.64 22.99
C GLU A 584 -28.43 12.82 23.74
N GLY A 585 -28.00 11.91 24.61
CA GLY A 585 -28.89 11.07 25.41
C GLY A 585 -29.59 9.94 24.63
N LEU A 586 -29.14 9.62 23.40
CA LEU A 586 -29.68 8.53 22.59
C LEU A 586 -29.51 7.16 23.26
N SER A 587 -30.62 6.40 23.37
CA SER A 587 -30.58 4.98 23.73
C SER A 587 -31.26 4.16 22.64
N ALA A 588 -30.59 3.12 22.14
CA ALA A 588 -31.12 2.28 21.07
C ALA A 588 -30.89 0.79 21.32
N THR A 589 -31.92 -0.01 21.07
CA THR A 589 -31.90 -1.47 21.17
C THR A 589 -32.56 -2.08 19.94
N TYR A 590 -31.97 -3.12 19.35
CA TYR A 590 -32.57 -3.82 18.22
C TYR A 590 -32.74 -5.31 18.49
N GLU A 591 -33.72 -5.90 17.82
CA GLU A 591 -33.99 -7.34 17.83
C GLU A 591 -34.01 -7.87 16.39
N SER A 592 -33.47 -9.07 16.17
CA SER A 592 -33.55 -9.79 14.90
C SER A 592 -34.55 -10.94 14.98
N ALA A 593 -35.38 -11.09 13.95
CA ALA A 593 -36.32 -12.19 13.83
C ALA A 593 -35.62 -13.52 13.49
N GLY A 594 -36.28 -14.64 13.78
CA GLY A 594 -35.81 -15.98 13.42
C GLY A 594 -35.01 -16.67 14.53
N LEU A 595 -34.08 -17.54 14.14
CA LEU A 595 -33.35 -18.41 15.07
C LEU A 595 -32.23 -17.68 15.84
N SER A 596 -31.74 -16.56 15.31
CA SER A 596 -30.69 -15.72 15.88
C SER A 596 -31.29 -14.38 16.27
N SER A 597 -31.13 -13.96 17.53
CA SER A 597 -31.55 -12.64 18.01
C SER A 597 -30.42 -11.62 17.93
N SER A 598 -29.17 -12.08 17.85
CA SER A 598 -27.97 -11.23 17.89
C SER A 598 -27.68 -10.48 16.59
N PHE A 599 -28.05 -11.06 15.44
CA PHE A 599 -27.77 -10.52 14.11
C PHE A 599 -28.61 -11.22 13.05
N ARG A 600 -28.70 -10.61 11.86
CA ARG A 600 -29.49 -11.12 10.74
C ARG A 600 -28.85 -12.35 10.11
N ILE A 601 -29.66 -13.35 9.78
CA ILE A 601 -29.24 -14.63 9.19
C ILE A 601 -29.95 -14.89 7.86
N PRO A 602 -29.37 -15.67 6.94
CA PRO A 602 -30.05 -16.11 5.72
C PRO A 602 -31.37 -16.84 6.02
N ALA A 603 -32.48 -16.37 5.42
CA ALA A 603 -33.85 -16.84 5.59
C ALA A 603 -34.56 -17.09 4.24
N GLN A 604 -35.80 -17.61 4.28
CA GLN A 604 -36.63 -17.70 3.07
C GLN A 604 -37.12 -16.29 2.72
N GLY A 605 -36.75 -15.78 1.54
CA GLY A 605 -37.06 -14.40 1.10
C GLY A 605 -35.96 -13.36 1.36
N GLY A 606 -34.77 -13.75 1.83
CA GLY A 606 -33.64 -12.84 2.01
C GLY A 606 -32.91 -13.07 3.33
N LEU A 607 -32.65 -11.98 4.06
CA LEU A 607 -32.16 -12.03 5.45
C LEU A 607 -33.35 -12.03 6.42
N SER A 608 -33.13 -12.47 7.66
CA SER A 608 -34.13 -12.25 8.72
C SER A 608 -34.38 -10.76 8.95
N GLU A 609 -35.60 -10.40 9.31
CA GLU A 609 -35.99 -9.01 9.59
C GLU A 609 -35.38 -8.51 10.91
N ALA A 610 -35.27 -7.19 11.06
CA ALA A 610 -34.83 -6.57 12.30
C ALA A 610 -35.66 -5.33 12.65
N THR A 611 -35.85 -5.08 13.94
CA THR A 611 -36.57 -3.91 14.44
C THR A 611 -35.71 -3.18 15.46
N LEU A 612 -35.58 -1.88 15.30
CA LEU A 612 -34.86 -0.98 16.21
C LEU A 612 -35.87 -0.12 16.98
N THR A 613 -35.66 -0.03 18.30
CA THR A 613 -36.36 0.88 19.20
C THR A 613 -35.37 1.95 19.67
N VAL A 614 -35.76 3.22 19.53
CA VAL A 614 -34.96 4.38 19.92
C VAL A 614 -35.69 5.16 21.01
N ARG A 615 -34.96 5.62 22.03
CA ARG A 615 -35.48 6.39 23.17
C ARG A 615 -34.59 7.59 23.47
N SER A 616 -35.19 8.68 23.90
CA SER A 616 -34.49 9.87 24.40
C SER A 616 -34.10 9.72 25.87
N GLY A 617 -33.05 10.44 26.26
CA GLY A 617 -32.59 10.57 27.63
C GLY A 617 -33.36 11.65 28.40
N GLU A 618 -32.64 12.46 29.18
CA GLU A 618 -33.22 13.56 29.97
C GLU A 618 -33.79 14.67 29.08
N LYS A 619 -33.08 15.01 28.00
CA LYS A 619 -33.52 15.97 26.99
C LYS A 619 -34.38 15.29 25.92
N PRO A 620 -35.61 15.77 25.65
CA PRO A 620 -36.51 15.12 24.72
C PRO A 620 -36.14 15.38 23.25
N PHE A 621 -36.28 14.36 22.40
CA PHE A 621 -36.26 14.48 20.94
C PHE A 621 -37.31 13.56 20.31
N GLN A 622 -37.70 13.84 19.07
CA GLN A 622 -38.67 13.07 18.30
C GLN A 622 -37.98 12.11 17.33
N VAL A 623 -38.55 10.92 17.14
CA VAL A 623 -38.03 9.89 16.22
C VAL A 623 -39.09 9.53 15.20
N THR A 624 -38.74 9.64 13.91
CA THR A 624 -39.64 9.33 12.79
C THR A 624 -38.96 8.39 11.79
N PRO A 625 -39.49 7.18 11.53
CA PRO A 625 -40.64 6.55 12.21
C PRO A 625 -40.29 6.07 13.64
N LYS A 626 -41.30 5.98 14.53
CA LYS A 626 -41.10 5.52 15.93
C LYS A 626 -40.56 4.09 16.05
N ASN A 627 -40.97 3.20 15.13
CA ASN A 627 -40.49 1.83 15.05
C ASN A 627 -39.74 1.68 13.72
N VAL A 628 -38.43 1.47 13.79
CA VAL A 628 -37.57 1.39 12.61
C VAL A 628 -37.46 -0.08 12.21
N HIS A 629 -38.10 -0.47 11.13
CA HIS A 629 -38.18 -1.85 10.66
C HIS A 629 -37.33 -2.08 9.41
N VAL A 630 -36.50 -3.11 9.44
CA VAL A 630 -35.64 -3.53 8.34
C VAL A 630 -36.16 -4.84 7.75
N ALA A 631 -36.77 -4.74 6.58
CA ALA A 631 -37.31 -5.89 5.83
C ALA A 631 -36.20 -6.86 5.38
N GLY A 632 -36.57 -8.11 5.08
CA GLY A 632 -35.64 -9.17 4.70
C GLY A 632 -34.79 -8.89 3.45
N HIS A 633 -35.29 -8.07 2.52
CA HIS A 633 -34.59 -7.65 1.31
C HIS A 633 -33.90 -6.27 1.44
N ALA A 634 -34.09 -5.57 2.56
CA ALA A 634 -33.54 -4.23 2.79
C ALA A 634 -32.17 -4.29 3.49
N PRO A 635 -31.20 -3.44 3.12
CA PRO A 635 -29.89 -3.37 3.79
C PRO A 635 -29.93 -2.80 5.19
N GLY A 636 -30.91 -1.96 5.44
CA GLY A 636 -31.10 -1.17 6.64
C GLY A 636 -32.39 -0.38 6.51
N ALA A 637 -32.61 0.54 7.43
CA ALA A 637 -33.71 1.49 7.37
C ALA A 637 -33.23 2.85 7.86
N GLU A 638 -33.75 3.90 7.23
CA GLU A 638 -33.53 5.27 7.64
C GLU A 638 -34.59 5.70 8.65
N PHE A 639 -34.19 6.54 9.59
CA PHE A 639 -35.09 7.29 10.47
C PHE A 639 -34.48 8.64 10.79
N THR A 640 -35.30 9.61 11.14
CA THR A 640 -34.86 10.96 11.48
C THR A 640 -35.06 11.19 12.97
N VAL A 641 -34.05 11.75 13.62
CA VAL A 641 -34.17 12.37 14.94
C VAL A 641 -34.35 13.86 14.75
N ALA A 642 -35.32 14.46 15.44
CA ALA A 642 -35.60 15.89 15.38
C ALA A 642 -35.79 16.51 16.77
N THR A 643 -35.30 17.74 16.96
CA THR A 643 -35.53 18.54 18.17
C THR A 643 -36.69 19.53 17.97
N GLU A 644 -37.19 20.13 19.04
CA GLU A 644 -38.22 21.19 18.94
C GLU A 644 -37.67 22.50 18.33
N GLU A 645 -36.36 22.72 18.46
CA GLU A 645 -35.64 23.89 17.90
C GLU A 645 -35.43 23.78 16.37
N GLY A 646 -35.70 22.60 15.79
CA GLY A 646 -35.67 22.39 14.35
C GLY A 646 -34.46 21.63 13.83
N ASP A 647 -33.53 21.22 14.69
CA ASP A 647 -32.42 20.35 14.29
C ASP A 647 -32.97 18.99 13.84
N GLN A 648 -32.45 18.49 12.73
CA GLN A 648 -32.83 17.20 12.18
C GLN A 648 -31.60 16.44 11.71
N MET A 649 -31.49 15.19 12.15
CA MET A 649 -30.43 14.29 11.71
C MET A 649 -31.04 13.01 11.15
N PRO A 650 -30.94 12.75 9.84
CA PRO A 650 -31.24 11.44 9.29
C PRO A 650 -30.16 10.43 9.73
N ILE A 651 -30.61 9.27 10.17
CA ILE A 651 -29.79 8.19 10.71
C ILE A 651 -30.14 6.91 9.97
N TRP A 652 -29.10 6.19 9.59
CA TRP A 652 -29.19 4.89 8.96
C TRP A 652 -28.93 3.77 9.97
N PHE A 653 -29.92 2.90 10.15
CA PHE A 653 -29.78 1.67 10.92
C PHE A 653 -29.39 0.50 10.00
N LYS A 654 -28.17 -0.02 10.17
CA LYS A 654 -27.64 -1.18 9.44
C LYS A 654 -27.35 -2.33 10.41
N PRO A 655 -28.33 -3.21 10.68
CA PRO A 655 -28.14 -4.35 11.58
C PRO A 655 -27.00 -5.28 11.10
N PRO A 656 -26.16 -5.79 12.02
CA PRO A 656 -25.15 -6.80 11.69
C PRO A 656 -25.78 -8.04 11.05
N ARG A 657 -25.01 -8.72 10.19
CA ARG A 657 -25.46 -9.92 9.47
C ARG A 657 -24.38 -10.99 9.37
N LEU A 658 -24.82 -12.25 9.31
CA LEU A 658 -23.98 -13.38 8.96
C LEU A 658 -23.55 -13.26 7.49
N ARG A 659 -22.24 -13.40 7.24
CA ARG A 659 -21.69 -13.59 5.90
C ARG A 659 -20.91 -14.88 5.84
N PHE A 660 -20.94 -15.53 4.68
CA PHE A 660 -20.23 -16.78 4.45
C PHE A 660 -19.61 -16.84 3.06
N ASP A 661 -18.55 -17.62 2.93
CA ASP A 661 -17.87 -17.94 1.68
C ASP A 661 -17.75 -19.46 1.60
N ILE A 662 -18.14 -20.03 0.47
CA ILE A 662 -18.12 -21.47 0.23
C ILE A 662 -17.27 -21.70 -1.02
N PRO A 663 -16.27 -22.59 -0.98
CA PRO A 663 -15.35 -22.79 -2.09
C PRO A 663 -16.06 -23.46 -3.27
N LEU A 664 -15.95 -22.83 -4.45
CA LEU A 664 -16.58 -23.28 -5.68
C LEU A 664 -15.56 -23.33 -6.83
N VAL A 665 -15.63 -24.37 -7.65
CA VAL A 665 -14.75 -24.55 -8.81
C VAL A 665 -14.97 -23.42 -9.82
N GLY A 666 -13.87 -22.79 -10.26
CA GLY A 666 -13.91 -21.72 -11.26
C GLY A 666 -14.58 -20.43 -10.78
N GLN A 667 -14.81 -20.26 -9.48
CA GLN A 667 -15.30 -19.00 -8.90
C GLN A 667 -14.36 -18.56 -7.78
N PRO A 668 -13.97 -17.27 -7.74
CA PRO A 668 -13.14 -16.79 -6.65
C PRO A 668 -13.94 -16.72 -5.34
N THR A 669 -13.23 -16.80 -4.20
CA THR A 669 -13.77 -16.68 -2.84
C THR A 669 -14.59 -15.40 -2.68
N ARG A 670 -15.83 -15.52 -2.20
CA ARG A 670 -16.77 -14.40 -2.12
C ARG A 670 -17.68 -14.48 -0.93
N TRP A 671 -17.72 -13.37 -0.19
CA TRP A 671 -18.68 -13.19 0.89
C TRP A 671 -20.10 -13.04 0.34
N ARG A 672 -20.98 -13.90 0.84
CA ARG A 672 -22.41 -13.94 0.57
C ARG A 672 -23.21 -13.77 1.85
N ALA A 673 -24.44 -13.33 1.70
CA ALA A 673 -25.44 -13.34 2.76
C ALA A 673 -26.74 -14.07 2.34
N THR A 674 -26.87 -14.42 1.06
CA THR A 674 -28.01 -15.17 0.53
C THR A 674 -27.67 -16.66 0.42
N ARG A 675 -28.61 -17.52 0.85
CA ARG A 675 -28.52 -18.97 0.69
C ARG A 675 -28.25 -19.33 -0.76
N MET A 676 -27.27 -20.19 -1.02
CA MET A 676 -26.97 -20.65 -2.38
C MET A 676 -27.70 -21.95 -2.73
N VAL A 677 -27.90 -22.19 -4.03
CA VAL A 677 -28.33 -23.49 -4.54
C VAL A 677 -27.29 -23.96 -5.53
N THR A 678 -26.69 -25.12 -5.27
CA THR A 678 -25.52 -25.62 -6.03
C THR A 678 -25.50 -27.14 -6.10
N SER A 679 -24.65 -27.70 -6.96
CA SER A 679 -24.47 -29.14 -7.12
C SER A 679 -23.19 -29.63 -6.43
N THR A 680 -23.13 -30.94 -6.14
CA THR A 680 -21.97 -31.57 -5.49
C THR A 680 -20.68 -31.40 -6.30
N ARG A 681 -20.77 -31.33 -7.63
CA ARG A 681 -19.62 -31.16 -8.54
C ARG A 681 -19.09 -29.72 -8.62
N SER A 682 -19.84 -28.77 -8.09
CA SER A 682 -19.47 -27.34 -8.16
C SER A 682 -18.57 -26.93 -7.01
N PHE A 683 -18.46 -27.74 -5.95
CA PHE A 683 -17.60 -27.42 -4.81
C PHE A 683 -16.14 -27.72 -5.12
N ASP A 684 -15.28 -26.81 -4.68
CA ASP A 684 -13.84 -27.04 -4.65
C ASP A 684 -13.49 -27.77 -3.34
N ALA A 685 -12.93 -28.98 -3.46
CA ALA A 685 -12.63 -29.86 -2.33
C ALA A 685 -11.44 -29.36 -1.50
N ASP A 686 -10.50 -28.65 -2.13
CA ASP A 686 -9.28 -28.17 -1.48
C ASP A 686 -9.48 -26.80 -0.82
N GLY A 687 -10.61 -26.16 -1.10
CA GLY A 687 -10.96 -24.88 -0.52
C GLY A 687 -11.38 -24.91 0.95
N VAL A 688 -11.70 -23.72 1.46
CA VAL A 688 -12.04 -23.47 2.87
C VAL A 688 -13.39 -22.77 2.94
N VAL A 689 -14.31 -23.27 3.78
CA VAL A 689 -15.54 -22.54 4.10
C VAL A 689 -15.23 -21.49 5.16
N ARG A 690 -15.68 -20.26 4.94
CA ARG A 690 -15.51 -19.15 5.89
C ARG A 690 -16.85 -18.59 6.33
N VAL A 691 -16.97 -18.21 7.60
CA VAL A 691 -18.18 -17.61 8.16
C VAL A 691 -17.79 -16.48 9.12
N ARG A 692 -18.42 -15.31 8.99
CA ARG A 692 -18.15 -14.15 9.85
C ARG A 692 -19.37 -13.30 10.14
N VAL A 693 -19.29 -12.52 11.22
CA VAL A 693 -20.24 -11.44 11.54
C VAL A 693 -19.44 -10.15 11.70
N ALA A 694 -19.44 -9.31 10.65
CA ALA A 694 -18.68 -8.07 10.65
C ALA A 694 -19.12 -7.15 11.81
N GLY A 695 -18.15 -6.60 12.54
CA GLY A 695 -18.39 -5.70 13.68
C GLY A 695 -18.81 -6.39 14.99
N LYS A 696 -18.84 -7.73 15.04
CA LYS A 696 -19.11 -8.49 16.27
C LYS A 696 -18.08 -9.63 16.48
N PRO A 697 -16.86 -9.32 16.96
CA PRO A 697 -15.88 -10.34 17.32
C PRO A 697 -16.44 -11.34 18.33
N GLY A 698 -16.11 -12.62 18.15
CA GLY A 698 -16.57 -13.68 19.06
C GLY A 698 -18.07 -14.05 19.00
N ALA A 699 -18.85 -13.50 18.05
CA ALA A 699 -20.29 -13.78 17.97
C ALA A 699 -20.66 -15.24 17.63
N LEU A 700 -19.72 -16.02 17.08
CA LEU A 700 -19.92 -17.40 16.62
C LEU A 700 -19.26 -18.41 17.57
N LYS A 701 -19.74 -18.49 18.81
CA LYS A 701 -19.18 -19.41 19.82
C LYS A 701 -19.43 -20.87 19.44
N ASP A 702 -18.41 -21.72 19.59
CA ASP A 702 -18.46 -23.17 19.30
C ASP A 702 -18.99 -23.50 17.90
N ALA A 703 -18.57 -22.74 16.89
CA ALA A 703 -19.05 -22.87 15.52
C ALA A 703 -18.64 -24.20 14.87
N GLN A 704 -19.56 -24.79 14.09
CA GLN A 704 -19.32 -25.98 13.27
C GLN A 704 -20.10 -25.91 11.95
N VAL A 705 -19.62 -26.59 10.93
CA VAL A 705 -20.30 -26.76 9.64
C VAL A 705 -20.68 -28.22 9.45
N SER A 706 -21.91 -28.46 8.97
CA SER A 706 -22.45 -29.81 8.78
C SER A 706 -23.09 -29.99 7.40
N VAL A 707 -22.75 -31.08 6.73
CA VAL A 707 -23.49 -31.58 5.56
C VAL A 707 -24.62 -32.48 6.05
N ARG A 708 -25.84 -32.22 5.62
CA ARG A 708 -27.04 -33.02 5.94
C ARG A 708 -27.69 -33.55 4.67
N ASN A 709 -28.19 -34.78 4.73
CA ASN A 709 -28.97 -35.36 3.64
C ASN A 709 -30.40 -34.75 3.57
N HIS A 710 -31.18 -35.16 2.57
CA HIS A 710 -32.57 -34.71 2.40
C HIS A 710 -33.52 -35.04 3.58
N HIS A 711 -33.18 -36.01 4.44
CA HIS A 711 -33.91 -36.30 5.67
C HIS A 711 -33.45 -35.44 6.87
N GLY A 712 -32.48 -34.54 6.68
CA GLY A 712 -31.91 -33.70 7.74
C GLY A 712 -30.89 -34.39 8.63
N THR A 713 -30.52 -35.64 8.34
CA THR A 713 -29.50 -36.39 9.09
C THR A 713 -28.10 -35.87 8.73
N PRO A 714 -27.25 -35.51 9.71
CA PRO A 714 -25.88 -35.08 9.44
C PRO A 714 -25.04 -36.24 8.92
N LEU A 715 -24.46 -36.07 7.72
CA LEU A 715 -23.52 -37.02 7.11
C LEU A 715 -22.10 -36.78 7.64
N ARG A 716 -21.73 -35.50 7.79
CA ARG A 716 -20.44 -35.07 8.32
C ARG A 716 -20.56 -33.71 8.98
N THR A 717 -19.90 -33.55 10.12
CA THR A 717 -19.76 -32.28 10.84
C THR A 717 -18.29 -32.01 11.07
N VAL A 718 -17.86 -30.78 10.81
CA VAL A 718 -16.49 -30.31 11.01
C VAL A 718 -16.54 -29.09 11.93
N LYS A 719 -15.75 -29.12 13.00
CA LYS A 719 -15.59 -27.98 13.91
C LYS A 719 -14.89 -26.85 13.16
N MET A 720 -15.37 -25.62 13.33
CA MET A 720 -14.69 -24.44 12.80
C MET A 720 -13.65 -23.92 13.78
N THR A 721 -12.59 -23.33 13.25
CA THR A 721 -11.50 -22.69 13.98
C THR A 721 -11.43 -21.21 13.59
N ALA A 722 -10.94 -20.35 14.49
CA ALA A 722 -10.79 -18.93 14.17
C ALA A 722 -9.62 -18.74 13.19
N GLU A 723 -9.85 -18.06 12.07
CA GLU A 723 -8.80 -17.52 11.19
C GLU A 723 -8.34 -16.14 11.69
N ASP A 724 -9.29 -15.38 12.24
CA ASP A 724 -9.09 -14.11 12.93
C ASP A 724 -10.24 -13.92 13.97
N PRO A 725 -10.23 -12.86 14.80
CA PRO A 725 -11.26 -12.65 15.84
C PRO A 725 -12.71 -12.51 15.34
N VAL A 726 -12.94 -12.31 14.04
CA VAL A 726 -14.28 -12.17 13.44
C VAL A 726 -14.65 -13.28 12.46
N THR A 727 -13.67 -14.04 11.98
CA THR A 727 -13.82 -15.03 10.89
C THR A 727 -13.49 -16.44 11.36
N MET A 728 -14.46 -17.34 11.21
CA MET A 728 -14.33 -18.76 11.46
C MET A 728 -14.14 -19.51 10.14
N ILE A 729 -13.27 -20.52 10.13
CA ILE A 729 -12.95 -21.33 8.96
C ILE A 729 -13.06 -22.82 9.23
N ALA A 730 -13.32 -23.61 8.19
CA ALA A 730 -13.17 -25.07 8.21
C ALA A 730 -12.69 -25.60 6.84
N PRO A 731 -11.75 -26.55 6.79
CA PRO A 731 -11.35 -27.22 5.55
C PRO A 731 -12.54 -27.95 4.91
N PHE A 732 -12.67 -27.86 3.57
CA PHE A 732 -13.85 -28.38 2.87
C PHE A 732 -13.72 -29.84 2.44
N ALA A 733 -12.50 -30.39 2.35
CA ALA A 733 -12.24 -31.73 1.83
C ALA A 733 -13.12 -32.83 2.45
N ALA A 734 -13.20 -32.90 3.78
CA ALA A 734 -14.01 -33.90 4.49
C ALA A 734 -15.52 -33.73 4.27
N LEU A 735 -15.98 -32.50 4.08
CA LEU A 735 -17.38 -32.20 3.76
C LEU A 735 -17.68 -32.62 2.31
N SER A 736 -16.80 -32.27 1.37
CA SER A 736 -16.89 -32.65 -0.05
C SER A 736 -16.93 -34.16 -0.24
N GLN A 737 -16.05 -34.90 0.44
CA GLN A 737 -16.03 -36.36 0.41
C GLN A 737 -17.37 -36.98 0.85
N ALA A 738 -18.00 -36.42 1.90
CA ALA A 738 -19.30 -36.89 2.38
C ALA A 738 -20.46 -36.57 1.42
N MET A 739 -20.29 -35.61 0.51
CA MET A 739 -21.27 -35.22 -0.50
C MET A 739 -21.22 -36.08 -1.77
N GLY A 740 -20.16 -36.85 -2.01
CA GLY A 740 -19.87 -37.52 -3.29
C GLY A 740 -21.00 -38.41 -3.84
N SER A 741 -21.86 -38.98 -2.99
CA SER A 741 -23.00 -39.81 -3.38
C SER A 741 -24.37 -39.18 -3.13
N MET A 742 -24.42 -37.89 -2.77
CA MET A 742 -25.64 -37.21 -2.38
C MET A 742 -26.36 -36.61 -3.60
N VAL A 743 -27.64 -36.93 -3.75
CA VAL A 743 -28.50 -36.36 -4.81
C VAL A 743 -29.11 -35.03 -4.36
N SER A 744 -29.49 -34.94 -3.09
CA SER A 744 -30.02 -33.72 -2.47
C SER A 744 -29.72 -33.66 -0.97
N GLY A 745 -29.54 -32.44 -0.46
CA GLY A 745 -29.20 -32.18 0.93
C GLY A 745 -28.98 -30.69 1.20
N ARG A 746 -28.31 -30.38 2.31
CA ARG A 746 -27.97 -28.99 2.69
C ARG A 746 -26.66 -28.90 3.45
N LEU A 747 -26.04 -27.72 3.37
CA LEU A 747 -24.87 -27.33 4.16
C LEU A 747 -25.32 -26.31 5.22
N ASP A 748 -25.21 -26.69 6.49
CA ASP A 748 -25.58 -25.83 7.62
C ASP A 748 -24.34 -25.33 8.37
N VAL A 749 -24.43 -24.13 8.92
CA VAL A 749 -23.54 -23.65 9.99
C VAL A 749 -24.31 -23.60 11.31
N GLU A 750 -23.65 -24.00 12.39
CA GLU A 750 -24.22 -24.06 13.73
C GLU A 750 -23.29 -23.42 14.75
N TRP A 751 -23.83 -22.64 15.66
CA TRP A 751 -23.08 -21.96 16.73
C TRP A 751 -23.98 -21.74 17.94
N THR A 752 -23.40 -21.30 19.04
CA THR A 752 -24.13 -20.86 20.24
C THR A 752 -24.27 -19.34 20.20
N ASP A 753 -25.50 -18.83 20.07
CA ASP A 753 -25.79 -17.39 20.07
C ASP A 753 -25.53 -16.82 21.46
N VAL A 754 -24.66 -15.79 21.54
CA VAL A 754 -24.17 -15.22 22.80
C VAL A 754 -25.27 -14.48 23.58
N VAL A 755 -26.22 -13.84 22.89
CA VAL A 755 -27.30 -13.07 23.54
C VAL A 755 -28.44 -13.99 23.95
N ALA A 756 -28.79 -14.97 23.11
CA ALA A 756 -29.88 -15.90 23.40
C ALA A 756 -29.48 -17.10 24.26
N ASP A 757 -28.18 -17.37 24.40
CA ASP A 757 -27.59 -18.57 25.01
C ASP A 757 -28.20 -19.88 24.48
N LYS A 758 -28.35 -19.97 23.15
CA LYS A 758 -29.00 -21.10 22.46
C LYS A 758 -28.21 -21.55 21.25
N ARG A 759 -28.28 -22.86 20.95
CA ARG A 759 -27.73 -23.42 19.71
C ARG A 759 -28.59 -22.99 18.52
N VAL A 760 -27.95 -22.35 17.56
CA VAL A 760 -28.55 -21.89 16.30
C VAL A 760 -28.01 -22.76 15.16
N SER A 761 -28.86 -23.09 14.18
CA SER A 761 -28.50 -23.84 12.97
C SER A 761 -29.09 -23.14 11.74
N VAL A 762 -28.25 -22.76 10.79
CA VAL A 762 -28.63 -21.98 9.61
C VAL A 762 -28.15 -22.65 8.33
N ASN A 763 -29.06 -22.88 7.40
CA ASN A 763 -28.75 -23.38 6.06
C ASN A 763 -28.04 -22.29 5.22
N LEU A 764 -26.83 -22.60 4.76
CA LEU A 764 -26.02 -21.76 3.87
C LEU A 764 -26.18 -22.16 2.39
N ALA A 765 -26.30 -23.46 2.11
CA ALA A 765 -26.43 -23.97 0.74
C ALA A 765 -27.41 -25.15 0.66
N THR A 766 -28.35 -25.08 -0.29
CA THR A 766 -29.12 -26.24 -0.73
C THR A 766 -28.35 -26.98 -1.82
N ILE A 767 -28.19 -28.28 -1.66
CA ILE A 767 -27.43 -29.14 -2.57
C ILE A 767 -28.42 -29.95 -3.40
N THR A 768 -28.26 -29.93 -4.72
CA THR A 768 -29.15 -30.62 -5.66
C THR A 768 -28.47 -30.88 -7.01
N ASN A 769 -28.88 -31.97 -7.68
CA ASN A 769 -28.40 -32.30 -9.02
C ASN A 769 -29.22 -31.65 -10.15
N THR A 770 -30.32 -30.94 -9.84
CA THR A 770 -31.08 -30.20 -10.85
C THR A 770 -30.26 -28.98 -11.31
N PRO A 771 -29.89 -28.86 -12.60
CA PRO A 771 -29.15 -27.72 -13.11
C PRO A 771 -29.99 -26.43 -13.04
N ALA A 772 -29.33 -25.26 -13.15
CA ALA A 772 -30.04 -23.97 -13.13
C ALA A 772 -30.79 -23.70 -14.46
N ALA A 773 -30.24 -24.20 -15.56
CA ALA A 773 -30.80 -24.24 -16.92
C ALA A 773 -30.13 -25.39 -17.67
N THR A 774 -30.72 -25.88 -18.76
CA THR A 774 -30.15 -26.97 -19.58
C THR A 774 -29.43 -26.48 -20.83
N GLY A 775 -29.67 -25.24 -21.25
CA GLY A 775 -29.06 -24.61 -22.41
C GLY A 775 -29.23 -23.09 -22.43
N ALA A 776 -28.52 -22.43 -23.34
CA ALA A 776 -28.63 -21.00 -23.61
C ALA A 776 -28.46 -20.74 -25.12
N GLN A 777 -29.32 -19.91 -25.72
CA GLN A 777 -29.28 -19.58 -27.14
C GLN A 777 -29.54 -18.08 -27.36
N LEU A 778 -29.04 -17.52 -28.46
CA LEU A 778 -29.32 -16.14 -28.84
C LEU A 778 -30.77 -16.01 -29.36
N SER A 779 -31.44 -14.89 -29.06
CA SER A 779 -32.74 -14.57 -29.64
C SER A 779 -32.62 -14.27 -31.15
N GLU A 780 -33.72 -14.44 -31.90
CA GLU A 780 -33.73 -14.23 -33.36
C GLU A 780 -33.32 -12.81 -33.78
N ASP A 781 -33.59 -11.80 -32.94
CA ASP A 781 -33.22 -10.40 -33.15
C ASP A 781 -31.82 -10.04 -32.61
N GLY A 782 -31.12 -10.99 -31.98
CA GLY A 782 -29.78 -10.79 -31.42
C GLY A 782 -29.71 -9.89 -30.18
N THR A 783 -30.85 -9.54 -29.57
CA THR A 783 -30.91 -8.59 -28.44
C THR A 783 -30.84 -9.24 -27.07
N ALA A 784 -31.07 -10.54 -26.96
CA ALA A 784 -31.12 -11.25 -25.69
C ALA A 784 -30.60 -12.70 -25.79
N ILE A 785 -30.27 -13.29 -24.65
CA ILE A 785 -30.00 -14.71 -24.49
C ILE A 785 -31.21 -15.38 -23.84
N LEU A 786 -31.71 -16.44 -24.45
CA LEU A 786 -32.84 -17.25 -24.01
C LEU A 786 -32.29 -18.52 -23.32
N LEU A 787 -32.74 -18.77 -22.10
CA LEU A 787 -32.34 -19.93 -21.31
C LEU A 787 -33.37 -21.07 -21.45
N GLU A 788 -32.89 -22.30 -21.52
CA GLU A 788 -33.74 -23.50 -21.63
C GLU A 788 -33.97 -24.16 -20.25
N GLU A 789 -35.20 -24.59 -19.98
CA GLU A 789 -35.61 -25.32 -18.77
C GLU A 789 -35.07 -24.72 -17.46
N VAL A 790 -35.30 -23.42 -17.26
CA VAL A 790 -34.81 -22.69 -16.07
C VAL A 790 -35.48 -23.17 -14.79
N ALA A 791 -34.68 -23.40 -13.76
CA ALA A 791 -35.18 -23.78 -12.44
C ALA A 791 -35.90 -22.61 -11.75
N GLU A 792 -37.20 -22.77 -11.46
CA GLU A 792 -38.06 -21.74 -10.84
C GLU A 792 -37.77 -21.51 -9.34
N ASP A 793 -37.05 -22.42 -8.67
CA ASP A 793 -36.79 -22.36 -7.23
C ASP A 793 -35.59 -21.49 -6.84
N ARG A 794 -34.99 -20.75 -7.80
CA ARG A 794 -33.72 -20.04 -7.64
C ARG A 794 -33.76 -18.62 -8.19
N ALA A 795 -33.25 -17.67 -7.42
CA ALA A 795 -32.90 -16.36 -7.95
C ALA A 795 -31.56 -16.47 -8.69
N LEU A 796 -31.56 -16.23 -10.00
CA LEU A 796 -30.39 -16.36 -10.86
C LEU A 796 -29.85 -15.00 -11.31
N GLY A 797 -28.54 -14.94 -11.49
CA GLY A 797 -27.85 -13.92 -12.27
C GLY A 797 -26.94 -14.59 -13.30
N ALA A 798 -26.52 -13.84 -14.30
CA ALA A 798 -25.61 -14.32 -15.33
C ALA A 798 -24.36 -13.44 -15.40
N TRP A 799 -23.21 -14.08 -15.62
CA TRP A 799 -22.01 -13.42 -16.11
C TRP A 799 -21.84 -13.73 -17.58
N VAL A 800 -21.57 -12.71 -18.39
CA VAL A 800 -21.41 -12.84 -19.85
C VAL A 800 -20.07 -12.26 -20.27
N TRP A 801 -19.28 -13.02 -21.03
CA TRP A 801 -18.00 -12.61 -21.60
C TRP A 801 -18.03 -12.74 -23.12
N PRO A 802 -17.46 -11.77 -23.87
CA PRO A 802 -17.17 -11.96 -25.28
C PRO A 802 -15.94 -12.88 -25.44
N VAL A 803 -16.07 -13.97 -26.19
CA VAL A 803 -14.96 -14.93 -26.41
C VAL A 803 -13.86 -14.33 -27.27
N THR A 804 -14.21 -13.39 -28.15
CA THR A 804 -13.27 -12.68 -29.04
C THR A 804 -12.45 -11.60 -28.33
N ALA A 805 -12.83 -11.19 -27.11
CA ALA A 805 -12.12 -10.19 -26.32
C ALA A 805 -11.87 -10.70 -24.89
N PRO A 806 -10.88 -11.59 -24.69
CA PRO A 806 -10.62 -12.19 -23.38
C PRO A 806 -10.14 -11.22 -22.29
N TRP A 807 -9.66 -10.03 -22.68
CA TRP A 807 -9.33 -8.95 -21.74
C TRP A 807 -10.58 -8.20 -21.23
N ALA A 808 -11.72 -8.35 -21.91
CA ALA A 808 -12.95 -7.70 -21.52
C ALA A 808 -13.53 -8.38 -20.27
N ALA A 809 -13.79 -7.56 -19.25
CA ALA A 809 -14.39 -8.03 -18.02
C ALA A 809 -15.78 -8.63 -18.26
N GLY A 810 -16.06 -9.77 -17.63
CA GLY A 810 -17.41 -10.34 -17.62
C GLY A 810 -18.44 -9.36 -17.08
N VAL A 811 -19.53 -9.18 -17.82
CA VAL A 811 -20.63 -8.30 -17.44
C VAL A 811 -21.65 -9.09 -16.62
N ARG A 812 -22.04 -8.54 -15.47
CA ARG A 812 -23.13 -9.12 -14.66
C ARG A 812 -24.47 -8.63 -15.21
N LEU A 813 -25.31 -9.56 -15.64
CA LEU A 813 -26.65 -9.30 -16.15
C LEU A 813 -27.70 -10.00 -15.27
N ALA A 814 -28.87 -9.37 -15.15
CA ALA A 814 -30.01 -9.97 -14.46
C ALA A 814 -30.64 -11.05 -15.34
N VAL A 815 -31.17 -12.11 -14.71
CA VAL A 815 -31.99 -13.13 -15.37
C VAL A 815 -33.44 -12.88 -14.97
N SER A 816 -34.32 -12.66 -15.94
CA SER A 816 -35.76 -12.46 -15.74
C SER A 816 -36.54 -13.25 -16.79
N ASP A 817 -37.55 -14.01 -16.38
CA ASP A 817 -38.41 -14.80 -17.29
C ASP A 817 -37.61 -15.67 -18.28
N ALA A 818 -36.58 -16.37 -17.78
CA ALA A 818 -35.65 -17.18 -18.57
C ALA A 818 -34.91 -16.42 -19.69
N ARG A 819 -34.79 -15.09 -19.56
CA ARG A 819 -34.18 -14.19 -20.54
C ARG A 819 -33.11 -13.30 -19.90
N ILE A 820 -32.06 -13.03 -20.66
CA ILE A 820 -30.95 -12.12 -20.31
C ILE A 820 -30.86 -11.06 -21.42
N GLU A 821 -31.17 -9.81 -21.11
CA GLU A 821 -31.04 -8.71 -22.07
C GLU A 821 -29.57 -8.36 -22.31
N LEU A 822 -29.17 -8.31 -23.59
CA LEU A 822 -27.79 -7.95 -23.96
C LEU A 822 -27.65 -6.42 -24.11
N PRO A 823 -26.64 -5.83 -23.46
CA PRO A 823 -26.27 -4.44 -23.70
C PRO A 823 -25.70 -4.28 -25.11
N GLU A 824 -25.73 -3.05 -25.64
CA GLU A 824 -25.35 -2.74 -27.03
C GLU A 824 -23.94 -3.23 -27.40
N ASN A 825 -22.98 -3.11 -26.47
CA ASN A 825 -21.60 -3.54 -26.66
C ASN A 825 -21.39 -5.06 -26.72
N LEU A 826 -22.40 -5.87 -26.37
CA LEU A 826 -22.36 -7.34 -26.50
C LEU A 826 -23.23 -7.86 -27.65
N ARG A 827 -23.77 -6.97 -28.48
CA ARG A 827 -24.53 -7.34 -29.69
C ARG A 827 -23.57 -7.40 -30.88
N GLY A 828 -23.52 -8.54 -31.56
CA GLY A 828 -22.58 -8.78 -32.66
C GLY A 828 -21.11 -8.84 -32.22
N ALA A 829 -20.85 -9.21 -30.96
CA ALA A 829 -19.52 -9.23 -30.36
C ALA A 829 -18.75 -10.55 -30.61
N GLY A 830 -19.24 -11.38 -31.54
CA GLY A 830 -18.79 -12.77 -31.67
C GLY A 830 -19.34 -13.65 -30.54
N SER A 831 -18.97 -14.94 -30.53
CA SER A 831 -19.51 -15.90 -29.57
C SER A 831 -19.36 -15.42 -28.12
N LEU A 832 -20.38 -15.69 -27.30
CA LEU A 832 -20.47 -15.24 -25.91
C LEU A 832 -20.42 -16.45 -24.97
N SER A 833 -19.66 -16.34 -23.87
CA SER A 833 -19.70 -17.31 -22.78
C SER A 833 -20.62 -16.82 -21.67
N VAL A 834 -21.55 -17.65 -21.23
CA VAL A 834 -22.60 -17.32 -20.24
C VAL A 834 -22.53 -18.26 -19.05
N GLN A 835 -22.24 -17.73 -17.86
CA GLN A 835 -22.21 -18.51 -16.63
C GLN A 835 -23.32 -18.07 -15.67
N LEU A 836 -24.21 -18.99 -15.31
CA LEU A 836 -25.26 -18.74 -14.33
C LEU A 836 -24.73 -18.87 -12.90
N HIS A 837 -25.23 -18.02 -12.00
CA HIS A 837 -24.91 -18.05 -10.59
C HIS A 837 -26.14 -17.75 -9.73
N THR A 838 -26.15 -18.17 -8.46
CA THR A 838 -27.20 -17.71 -7.52
C THR A 838 -27.04 -16.21 -7.31
N ALA A 839 -28.10 -15.42 -7.50
CA ALA A 839 -28.04 -14.00 -7.19
C ALA A 839 -27.85 -13.77 -5.68
N ASP A 840 -27.07 -12.76 -5.30
CA ASP A 840 -27.05 -12.24 -3.94
C ASP A 840 -27.28 -10.73 -4.04
N PRO A 841 -28.48 -10.22 -3.70
CA PRO A 841 -28.73 -8.78 -3.70
C PRO A 841 -28.01 -8.07 -2.56
N PHE A 842 -27.47 -8.81 -1.58
CA PHE A 842 -26.88 -8.26 -0.36
C PHE A 842 -25.36 -8.12 -0.41
N SER A 843 -24.77 -8.52 -1.54
CA SER A 843 -23.34 -8.58 -1.77
C SER A 843 -23.06 -8.18 -3.22
N SER A 844 -21.96 -7.45 -3.45
CA SER A 844 -21.53 -7.08 -4.79
C SER A 844 -20.90 -8.32 -5.46
N MET A 845 -21.73 -9.14 -6.10
CA MET A 845 -21.30 -10.30 -6.87
C MET A 845 -20.58 -9.81 -8.14
N ARG A 846 -19.30 -10.12 -8.27
CA ARG A 846 -18.46 -9.73 -9.42
C ARG A 846 -18.43 -10.86 -10.44
N ALA A 847 -18.13 -10.60 -11.70
CA ALA A 847 -17.79 -11.70 -12.60
C ALA A 847 -16.42 -12.28 -12.20
N PRO A 848 -16.21 -13.61 -12.26
CA PRO A 848 -14.87 -14.19 -12.31
C PRO A 848 -14.02 -13.53 -13.41
N LEU A 849 -12.69 -13.66 -13.33
CA LEU A 849 -11.81 -13.14 -14.39
C LEU A 849 -12.09 -13.88 -15.70
N VAL A 850 -12.22 -15.21 -15.62
CA VAL A 850 -12.48 -16.09 -16.76
C VAL A 850 -13.77 -16.90 -16.54
N PRO A 851 -14.48 -17.29 -17.60
CA PRO A 851 -15.63 -18.19 -17.49
C PRO A 851 -15.24 -19.53 -16.85
N GLY A 852 -16.07 -20.03 -15.94
CA GLY A 852 -15.88 -21.36 -15.35
C GLY A 852 -16.30 -22.50 -16.29
N PRO A 853 -15.91 -23.76 -16.01
CA PRO A 853 -16.16 -24.92 -16.88
C PRO A 853 -17.65 -25.25 -17.09
N GLY A 854 -18.55 -24.67 -16.30
CA GLY A 854 -20.00 -24.81 -16.43
C GLY A 854 -20.68 -23.70 -17.22
N SER A 855 -19.94 -22.84 -17.93
CA SER A 855 -20.52 -21.79 -18.78
C SER A 855 -21.09 -22.35 -20.09
N PHE A 856 -22.20 -21.79 -20.57
CA PHE A 856 -22.73 -22.05 -21.90
C PHE A 856 -22.00 -21.20 -22.94
N LEU A 857 -21.67 -21.79 -24.09
CA LEU A 857 -21.22 -21.04 -25.26
C LEU A 857 -22.44 -20.70 -26.12
N VAL A 858 -22.64 -19.41 -26.40
CA VAL A 858 -23.72 -18.89 -27.24
C VAL A 858 -23.10 -18.33 -28.51
N GLU A 859 -23.37 -18.96 -29.64
CA GLU A 859 -22.83 -18.52 -30.93
C GLU A 859 -23.48 -17.23 -31.41
N GLN A 860 -22.66 -16.29 -31.87
CA GLN A 860 -23.06 -14.99 -32.41
C GLN A 860 -22.02 -14.56 -33.45
N GLU A 861 -22.45 -13.91 -34.53
CA GLU A 861 -21.53 -13.36 -35.53
C GLU A 861 -20.80 -12.10 -35.03
N GLY A 862 -19.68 -11.74 -35.68
CA GLY A 862 -18.93 -10.51 -35.42
C GLY A 862 -17.78 -10.66 -34.43
N PHE A 863 -17.37 -9.54 -33.84
CA PHE A 863 -16.25 -9.45 -32.89
C PHE A 863 -16.50 -8.28 -31.92
N PHE A 864 -15.88 -8.33 -30.74
CA PHE A 864 -16.06 -7.30 -29.74
C PHE A 864 -15.33 -6.00 -30.13
N GLY A 865 -16.07 -4.90 -30.25
CA GLY A 865 -15.50 -3.58 -30.53
C GLY A 865 -14.96 -2.92 -29.26
N ASP A 866 -13.68 -2.52 -29.29
CA ASP A 866 -12.99 -1.81 -28.21
C ASP A 866 -12.65 -0.37 -28.64
N ALA A 867 -12.61 0.56 -27.70
CA ALA A 867 -12.21 1.94 -27.98
C ALA A 867 -10.72 2.02 -28.37
N ASP A 868 -9.91 1.07 -27.90
CA ASP A 868 -8.53 0.88 -28.31
C ASP A 868 -8.46 0.15 -29.68
N PRO A 869 -7.92 0.79 -30.73
CA PRO A 869 -7.81 0.16 -32.05
C PRO A 869 -6.99 -1.14 -32.05
N ALA A 870 -5.96 -1.25 -31.23
CA ALA A 870 -5.10 -2.44 -31.17
C ALA A 870 -5.87 -3.66 -30.64
N ARG A 871 -6.72 -3.43 -29.62
CA ARG A 871 -7.59 -4.45 -29.04
C ARG A 871 -8.69 -4.88 -30.01
N SER A 872 -9.28 -3.93 -30.74
CA SER A 872 -10.25 -4.26 -31.79
C SER A 872 -9.63 -5.14 -32.89
N GLN A 873 -8.42 -4.82 -33.36
CA GLN A 873 -7.71 -5.66 -34.34
C GLN A 873 -7.42 -7.06 -33.79
N LEU A 874 -7.07 -7.17 -32.50
CA LEU A 874 -6.86 -8.47 -31.86
C LEU A 874 -8.16 -9.28 -31.75
N ALA A 875 -9.30 -8.64 -31.50
CA ALA A 875 -10.60 -9.29 -31.49
C ALA A 875 -11.00 -9.81 -32.88
N GLU A 876 -10.73 -9.05 -33.94
CA GLU A 876 -10.90 -9.49 -35.33
C GLU A 876 -10.03 -10.71 -35.66
N PHE A 877 -8.77 -10.71 -35.21
CA PHE A 877 -7.85 -11.84 -35.37
C PHE A 877 -8.38 -13.09 -34.66
N PHE A 878 -8.88 -12.96 -33.43
CA PHE A 878 -9.50 -14.07 -32.70
C PHE A 878 -10.82 -14.55 -33.28
N ALA A 879 -11.58 -13.67 -33.93
CA ALA A 879 -12.76 -14.04 -34.70
C ALA A 879 -12.42 -14.74 -36.04
N GLY A 880 -11.15 -14.80 -36.43
CA GLY A 880 -10.69 -15.40 -37.69
C GLY A 880 -11.00 -14.54 -38.92
N LEU A 881 -11.26 -13.24 -38.73
CA LEU A 881 -11.55 -12.29 -39.81
C LEU A 881 -10.28 -11.71 -40.45
N THR A 882 -9.13 -11.83 -39.77
CA THR A 882 -7.80 -11.48 -40.28
C THR A 882 -6.77 -12.53 -39.89
N GLU A 883 -5.75 -12.73 -40.73
CA GLU A 883 -4.59 -13.60 -40.45
C GLU A 883 -3.39 -12.81 -39.88
N GLN A 884 -3.45 -11.48 -39.90
CA GLN A 884 -2.36 -10.61 -39.45
C GLN A 884 -2.36 -10.49 -37.93
N VAL A 885 -1.26 -10.92 -37.29
CA VAL A 885 -1.03 -10.72 -35.86
C VAL A 885 -0.78 -9.23 -35.60
N PRO A 886 -1.53 -8.59 -34.68
CA PRO A 886 -1.25 -7.21 -34.28
C PRO A 886 0.14 -7.06 -33.64
N ASP A 887 0.90 -6.05 -34.06
CA ASP A 887 2.23 -5.73 -33.52
C ASP A 887 2.14 -4.46 -32.66
N ASP A 888 1.55 -4.59 -31.48
CA ASP A 888 1.44 -3.52 -30.48
C ASP A 888 1.90 -4.03 -29.11
N LYS A 889 2.82 -3.29 -28.48
CA LYS A 889 3.40 -3.61 -27.18
C LYS A 889 2.36 -3.71 -26.06
N ALA A 890 1.26 -2.97 -26.16
CA ALA A 890 0.18 -3.00 -25.18
C ALA A 890 -0.60 -4.33 -25.16
N LEU A 891 -0.50 -5.14 -26.22
CA LEU A 891 -1.23 -6.40 -26.36
C LEU A 891 -0.52 -7.59 -25.71
N TRP A 892 0.81 -7.55 -25.56
CA TRP A 892 1.58 -8.68 -25.03
C TRP A 892 1.14 -9.16 -23.64
N PRO A 893 0.86 -8.28 -22.66
CA PRO A 893 0.32 -8.72 -21.37
C PRO A 893 -1.02 -9.44 -21.50
N LEU A 894 -1.90 -8.95 -22.37
CA LEU A 894 -3.25 -9.51 -22.58
C LEU A 894 -3.20 -10.92 -23.18
N LEU A 895 -2.25 -11.17 -24.09
CA LEU A 895 -2.04 -12.50 -24.66
C LEU A 895 -1.58 -13.50 -23.59
N TRP A 896 -0.74 -13.08 -22.64
CA TRP A 896 -0.35 -13.92 -21.51
C TRP A 896 -1.51 -14.24 -20.57
N ASP A 897 -2.31 -13.24 -20.22
CA ASP A 897 -3.50 -13.43 -19.39
C ASP A 897 -4.46 -14.43 -20.02
N PHE A 898 -4.56 -14.39 -21.35
CA PHE A 898 -5.40 -15.31 -22.10
C PHE A 898 -4.87 -16.74 -22.10
N VAL A 899 -3.61 -16.96 -22.54
CA VAL A 899 -3.01 -18.30 -22.67
C VAL A 899 -2.99 -19.06 -21.34
N THR A 900 -2.90 -18.35 -20.23
CA THR A 900 -2.81 -18.93 -18.88
C THR A 900 -4.16 -19.16 -18.21
N GLY A 901 -5.17 -18.33 -18.50
CA GLY A 901 -6.50 -18.39 -17.88
C GLY A 901 -7.54 -19.25 -18.61
N HIS A 902 -7.28 -19.67 -19.85
CA HIS A 902 -8.33 -20.22 -20.73
C HIS A 902 -8.00 -21.62 -21.26
N GLU A 903 -8.03 -22.63 -20.38
CA GLU A 903 -7.95 -24.04 -20.82
C GLU A 903 -9.08 -24.43 -21.81
N ALA A 904 -10.18 -23.65 -21.82
CA ALA A 904 -11.34 -23.86 -22.68
C ALA A 904 -11.31 -23.14 -24.06
N ALA A 905 -10.27 -22.35 -24.37
CA ALA A 905 -10.27 -21.47 -25.55
C ALA A 905 -9.96 -22.14 -26.91
N GLY A 906 -9.67 -23.45 -26.93
CA GLY A 906 -9.50 -24.21 -28.17
C GLY A 906 -8.52 -23.56 -29.16
N GLN A 907 -9.03 -23.15 -30.32
CA GLN A 907 -8.24 -22.56 -31.43
C GLN A 907 -7.64 -21.20 -31.07
N THR A 908 -8.35 -20.35 -30.33
CA THR A 908 -7.91 -19.00 -30.00
C THR A 908 -6.64 -19.00 -29.14
N ALA A 909 -6.52 -19.94 -28.19
CA ALA A 909 -5.32 -20.09 -27.38
C ALA A 909 -4.08 -20.46 -28.22
N THR A 910 -4.27 -21.29 -29.24
CA THR A 910 -3.18 -21.66 -30.16
C THR A 910 -2.71 -20.45 -30.97
N LEU A 911 -3.64 -19.61 -31.42
CA LEU A 911 -3.33 -18.35 -32.12
C LEU A 911 -2.57 -17.37 -31.22
N ALA A 912 -2.94 -17.25 -29.94
CA ALA A 912 -2.25 -16.40 -28.98
C ALA A 912 -0.80 -16.86 -28.71
N ILE A 913 -0.56 -18.17 -28.58
CA ILE A 913 0.81 -18.72 -28.42
C ILE A 913 1.65 -18.44 -29.68
N ALA A 914 1.07 -18.59 -30.87
CA ALA A 914 1.76 -18.29 -32.12
C ALA A 914 2.14 -16.80 -32.24
N ALA A 915 1.24 -15.90 -31.81
CA ALA A 915 1.50 -14.47 -31.75
C ALA A 915 2.65 -14.11 -30.79
N LEU A 916 2.65 -14.69 -29.58
CA LEU A 916 3.74 -14.52 -28.61
C LEU A 916 5.10 -15.01 -29.16
N ALA A 917 5.11 -16.16 -29.84
CA ALA A 917 6.33 -16.74 -30.42
C ALA A 917 6.91 -15.91 -31.58
N ALA A 918 6.09 -15.15 -32.29
CA ALA A 918 6.54 -14.27 -33.38
C ALA A 918 7.32 -13.04 -32.87
N HIS A 919 7.10 -12.62 -31.61
CA HIS A 919 7.74 -11.45 -30.99
C HIS A 919 8.34 -11.78 -29.61
N PRO A 920 9.40 -12.61 -29.50
CA PRO A 920 9.91 -13.13 -28.23
C PRO A 920 10.29 -12.06 -27.20
N ARG A 921 10.92 -10.96 -27.65
CA ARG A 921 11.28 -9.82 -26.79
C ARG A 921 10.03 -9.14 -26.22
N GLY A 922 9.06 -8.83 -27.08
CA GLY A 922 7.78 -8.23 -26.66
C GLY A 922 6.99 -9.14 -25.72
N ALA A 923 6.96 -10.43 -26.02
CA ALA A 923 6.33 -11.45 -25.17
C ALA A 923 7.01 -11.51 -23.78
N LEU A 924 8.34 -11.50 -23.71
CA LEU A 924 9.06 -11.50 -22.43
C LEU A 924 8.72 -10.25 -21.59
N THR A 925 8.78 -9.06 -22.20
CA THR A 925 8.39 -7.80 -21.53
C THR A 925 6.93 -7.86 -21.07
N GLY A 926 6.03 -8.33 -21.94
CA GLY A 926 4.60 -8.47 -21.68
C GLY A 926 4.29 -9.40 -20.52
N LEU A 927 5.08 -10.47 -20.33
CA LEU A 927 4.90 -11.40 -19.22
C LEU A 927 5.06 -10.69 -17.87
N SER A 928 6.06 -9.79 -17.75
CA SER A 928 6.29 -9.01 -16.53
C SER A 928 5.15 -8.03 -16.20
N ALA A 929 4.38 -7.63 -17.20
CA ALA A 929 3.29 -6.67 -17.08
C ALA A 929 1.91 -7.35 -17.00
N SER A 930 1.86 -8.67 -17.09
CA SER A 930 0.62 -9.48 -17.10
C SER A 930 0.01 -9.71 -15.70
N GLU A 931 -1.17 -10.30 -15.68
CA GLU A 931 -1.92 -10.81 -14.52
C GLU A 931 -1.54 -12.26 -14.18
N VAL A 932 -0.57 -12.84 -14.89
CA VAL A 932 -0.03 -14.17 -14.57
C VAL A 932 0.70 -14.12 -13.21
N PRO A 933 0.31 -14.96 -12.24
CA PRO A 933 0.99 -15.05 -10.95
C PRO A 933 2.49 -15.30 -11.10
N ALA A 934 3.33 -14.63 -10.30
CA ALA A 934 4.78 -14.61 -10.50
C ALA A 934 5.42 -16.01 -10.40
N ASP A 935 4.92 -16.82 -9.46
CA ASP A 935 5.25 -18.23 -9.28
C ASP A 935 4.92 -19.08 -10.52
N LYS A 936 3.91 -18.69 -11.30
CA LYS A 936 3.50 -19.39 -12.52
C LYS A 936 4.22 -18.89 -13.78
N GLN A 937 4.73 -17.66 -13.78
CA GLN A 937 5.41 -17.08 -14.95
C GLN A 937 6.51 -17.97 -15.56
N PRO A 938 7.46 -18.56 -14.80
CA PRO A 938 8.49 -19.42 -15.40
C PRO A 938 7.90 -20.68 -16.05
N GLY A 939 6.91 -21.31 -15.42
CA GLY A 939 6.19 -22.44 -16.00
C GLY A 939 5.51 -22.09 -17.31
N GLN A 940 4.91 -20.90 -17.42
CA GLN A 940 4.25 -20.44 -18.65
C GLN A 940 5.23 -20.07 -19.76
N LEU A 941 6.37 -19.46 -19.44
CA LEU A 941 7.45 -19.23 -20.39
C LEU A 941 7.98 -20.54 -20.97
N ILE A 942 8.08 -21.59 -20.14
CA ILE A 942 8.49 -22.93 -20.55
C ILE A 942 7.39 -23.61 -21.39
N LYS A 943 6.15 -23.61 -20.91
CA LYS A 943 4.99 -24.26 -21.55
C LYS A 943 4.70 -23.74 -22.96
N THR A 944 4.91 -22.44 -23.20
CA THR A 944 4.77 -21.82 -24.52
C THR A 944 5.97 -22.06 -25.45
N GLY A 945 7.08 -22.59 -24.94
CA GLY A 945 8.32 -22.81 -25.70
C GLY A 945 9.20 -21.57 -25.86
N LEU A 946 8.75 -20.40 -25.40
CA LEU A 946 9.48 -19.12 -25.49
C LEU A 946 10.83 -19.13 -24.78
N VAL A 947 11.02 -19.99 -23.77
CA VAL A 947 12.31 -20.17 -23.08
C VAL A 947 13.47 -20.52 -24.03
N THR A 948 13.16 -21.10 -25.20
CA THR A 948 14.13 -21.46 -26.25
C THR A 948 14.33 -20.39 -27.32
N ALA A 949 13.63 -19.26 -27.23
CA ALA A 949 13.78 -18.16 -28.16
C ALA A 949 14.96 -17.23 -27.78
N ASP A 950 15.52 -16.58 -28.80
CA ASP A 950 16.44 -15.45 -28.60
C ASP A 950 15.63 -14.19 -28.23
N PHE A 951 16.09 -13.48 -27.21
CA PHE A 951 15.45 -12.27 -26.71
C PHE A 951 16.15 -10.98 -27.17
N ALA A 952 17.23 -11.09 -27.95
CA ALA A 952 17.91 -9.93 -28.51
C ALA A 952 16.94 -9.08 -29.35
N ALA A 953 16.97 -7.75 -29.16
CA ALA A 953 16.06 -6.85 -29.86
C ALA A 953 16.58 -6.51 -31.27
N GLN A 954 15.69 -6.52 -32.28
CA GLN A 954 16.02 -5.99 -33.62
C GLN A 954 16.07 -4.45 -33.66
N GLN A 955 15.40 -3.78 -32.71
CA GLN A 955 15.48 -2.34 -32.46
C GLN A 955 15.44 -2.08 -30.95
N PRO A 956 16.32 -1.20 -30.40
CA PRO A 956 16.27 -0.86 -28.99
C PRO A 956 14.94 -0.18 -28.64
N LEU A 957 14.28 -0.63 -27.58
CA LEU A 957 13.15 0.10 -27.01
C LEU A 957 13.61 1.51 -26.62
N ALA A 958 12.81 2.53 -26.94
CA ALA A 958 13.09 3.92 -26.58
C ALA A 958 13.42 3.98 -25.08
N SER A 959 14.65 4.37 -24.77
CA SER A 959 15.16 4.54 -23.41
C SER A 959 14.40 5.69 -22.74
N GLY A 960 13.35 5.34 -22.00
CA GLY A 960 12.50 6.31 -21.29
C GLY A 960 11.26 5.69 -20.64
N GLU A 961 10.77 4.57 -21.16
CA GLU A 961 9.55 3.92 -20.66
C GLU A 961 9.82 2.45 -20.35
N GLY A 962 9.96 2.11 -19.07
CA GLY A 962 10.14 0.72 -18.66
C GLY A 962 10.64 0.59 -17.24
N VAL A 963 9.78 0.88 -16.26
CA VAL A 963 9.97 0.35 -14.91
C VAL A 963 9.86 -1.18 -15.06
N HIS A 964 11.00 -1.87 -15.14
CA HIS A 964 10.98 -3.33 -15.16
C HIS A 964 10.38 -3.83 -13.84
N ARG A 965 9.34 -4.65 -13.91
CA ARG A 965 8.46 -4.98 -12.78
C ARG A 965 8.74 -6.34 -12.12
N THR A 966 9.49 -7.21 -12.79
CA THR A 966 9.92 -8.53 -12.30
C THR A 966 11.43 -8.69 -12.50
N ALA A 967 12.18 -8.91 -11.42
CA ALA A 967 13.65 -8.85 -11.43
C ALA A 967 14.33 -9.84 -12.39
N TRP A 968 13.89 -11.10 -12.44
CA TRP A 968 14.51 -12.10 -13.33
C TRP A 968 14.24 -11.84 -14.82
N ILE A 969 13.05 -11.30 -15.16
CA ILE A 969 12.71 -10.90 -16.53
C ILE A 969 13.58 -9.71 -16.95
N ALA A 970 13.70 -8.71 -16.08
CA ALA A 970 14.56 -7.56 -16.28
C ALA A 970 16.04 -7.97 -16.48
N ALA A 971 16.50 -8.96 -15.71
CA ALA A 971 17.83 -9.52 -15.86
C ALA A 971 18.03 -10.19 -17.23
N LEU A 972 17.08 -11.03 -17.70
CA LEU A 972 17.13 -11.60 -19.06
C LEU A 972 17.10 -10.51 -20.13
N GLU A 973 16.34 -9.44 -19.91
CA GLU A 973 16.25 -8.34 -20.85
C GLU A 973 17.59 -7.62 -21.00
N HIS A 974 18.20 -7.24 -19.87
CA HIS A 974 19.52 -6.62 -19.85
C HIS A 974 20.63 -7.53 -20.36
N LEU A 975 20.58 -8.84 -20.08
CA LEU A 975 21.54 -9.81 -20.62
C LEU A 975 21.45 -9.89 -22.15
N ALA A 976 20.24 -9.91 -22.71
CA ALA A 976 20.02 -9.98 -24.15
C ALA A 976 20.42 -8.70 -24.93
N ASP A 977 20.61 -7.57 -24.25
CA ASP A 977 21.12 -6.34 -24.88
C ASP A 977 22.66 -6.34 -25.02
N LEU A 978 23.37 -7.19 -24.26
CA LEU A 978 24.84 -7.21 -24.23
C LEU A 978 25.50 -7.56 -25.57
N PRO A 979 25.03 -8.54 -26.36
CA PRO A 979 25.68 -8.90 -27.62
C PRO A 979 25.82 -7.73 -28.60
N ALA A 980 24.88 -6.78 -28.59
CA ALA A 980 24.90 -5.60 -29.45
C ALA A 980 26.01 -4.60 -29.08
N LEU A 981 26.54 -4.67 -27.86
CA LEU A 981 27.64 -3.80 -27.39
C LEU A 981 29.01 -4.31 -27.83
N VAL A 982 29.12 -5.59 -28.20
CA VAL A 982 30.40 -6.28 -28.48
C VAL A 982 30.50 -6.88 -29.89
N SER A 983 29.38 -7.10 -30.58
CA SER A 983 29.39 -7.66 -31.94
C SER A 983 29.46 -6.55 -33.01
N PRO A 984 30.27 -6.69 -34.07
CA PRO A 984 30.27 -5.74 -35.18
C PRO A 984 28.95 -5.84 -35.96
N THR A 985 28.24 -4.72 -36.11
CA THR A 985 27.03 -4.62 -36.93
C THR A 985 27.35 -5.00 -38.39
N VAL A 986 26.94 -6.19 -38.83
CA VAL A 986 26.90 -6.53 -40.25
C VAL A 986 25.66 -5.86 -40.83
N ALA A 987 25.83 -4.83 -41.66
CA ALA A 987 24.71 -4.18 -42.32
C ALA A 987 24.05 -5.15 -43.33
N GLU A 988 22.87 -5.67 -43.02
CA GLU A 988 22.08 -6.57 -43.89
C GLU A 988 21.39 -5.88 -45.09
N ASN A 989 21.87 -4.70 -45.53
CA ASN A 989 21.34 -4.01 -46.72
C ASN A 989 22.36 -4.00 -47.87
N ALA A 990 22.85 -5.17 -48.27
CA ALA A 990 23.54 -5.35 -49.54
C ALA A 990 22.61 -6.06 -50.53
N THR A 991 21.90 -5.28 -51.35
CA THR A 991 21.31 -5.79 -52.59
C THR A 991 22.43 -6.32 -53.50
N ASP A 992 22.13 -7.42 -54.19
CA ASP A 992 23.02 -8.33 -54.96
C ASP A 992 23.96 -7.71 -56.04
N ASP A 993 24.13 -6.40 -56.11
CA ASP A 993 25.00 -5.72 -57.09
C ASP A 993 25.96 -4.74 -56.41
N GLN A 994 26.98 -5.26 -55.72
CA GLN A 994 28.26 -4.54 -55.58
C GLN A 994 29.41 -5.44 -55.10
N GLN A 995 30.50 -5.38 -55.87
CA GLN A 995 31.76 -6.07 -55.65
C GLN A 995 32.42 -5.65 -54.33
N ALA A 996 32.96 -6.65 -53.62
CA ALA A 996 34.05 -6.54 -52.64
C ALA A 996 34.02 -5.29 -51.74
N ALA A 997 33.13 -5.30 -50.74
CA ALA A 997 33.27 -4.40 -49.59
C ALA A 997 34.50 -4.83 -48.76
N GLU A 998 35.41 -3.89 -48.52
CA GLU A 998 36.52 -4.06 -47.58
C GLU A 998 35.97 -4.43 -46.18
N PRO A 999 36.67 -5.27 -45.40
CA PRO A 999 36.26 -5.55 -44.03
C PRO A 999 36.25 -4.24 -43.23
N VAL A 1000 35.05 -3.78 -42.86
CA VAL A 1000 34.88 -2.67 -41.92
C VAL A 1000 35.60 -3.06 -40.64
N ALA A 1001 36.57 -2.25 -40.22
CA ALA A 1001 37.29 -2.47 -38.97
C ALA A 1001 36.28 -2.53 -37.81
N PRO A 1002 36.41 -3.48 -36.87
CA PRO A 1002 35.51 -3.57 -35.73
C PRO A 1002 35.55 -2.25 -34.95
N SER A 1003 34.38 -1.65 -34.70
CA SER A 1003 34.28 -0.54 -33.76
C SER A 1003 34.82 -1.00 -32.40
N PRO A 1004 35.71 -0.23 -31.74
CA PRO A 1004 36.19 -0.59 -30.42
C PRO A 1004 35.02 -0.63 -29.43
N VAL A 1005 34.92 -1.71 -28.66
CA VAL A 1005 33.96 -1.88 -27.55
C VAL A 1005 34.10 -0.67 -26.62
N ASP A 1006 33.00 0.01 -26.28
CA ASP A 1006 33.01 1.10 -25.29
C ASP A 1006 32.95 0.52 -23.87
N PRO A 1007 34.06 0.55 -23.10
CA PRO A 1007 34.09 -0.04 -21.76
C PRO A 1007 33.20 0.72 -20.77
N LYS A 1008 32.77 1.95 -21.08
CA LYS A 1008 31.83 2.71 -20.26
C LYS A 1008 30.40 2.20 -20.47
N ALA A 1009 30.03 1.87 -21.71
CA ALA A 1009 28.72 1.29 -22.04
C ALA A 1009 28.56 -0.11 -21.43
N VAL A 1010 29.59 -0.96 -21.52
CA VAL A 1010 29.59 -2.29 -20.88
C VAL A 1010 29.50 -2.18 -19.36
N ARG A 1011 30.29 -1.29 -18.72
CA ARG A 1011 30.18 -1.04 -17.27
C ARG A 1011 28.81 -0.53 -16.86
N ALA A 1012 28.19 0.35 -17.65
CA ALA A 1012 26.85 0.83 -17.39
C ALA A 1012 25.80 -0.29 -17.50
N ALA A 1013 25.95 -1.20 -18.47
CA ALA A 1013 25.08 -2.38 -18.60
C ALA A 1013 25.25 -3.35 -17.42
N LEU A 1014 26.49 -3.64 -17.01
CA LEU A 1014 26.78 -4.48 -15.84
C LEU A 1014 26.23 -3.88 -14.53
N ALA A 1015 26.30 -2.54 -14.38
CA ALA A 1015 25.71 -1.86 -13.24
C ALA A 1015 24.18 -2.06 -13.18
N LYS A 1016 23.48 -1.97 -14.33
CA LYS A 1016 22.03 -2.26 -14.40
C LYS A 1016 21.71 -3.69 -14.00
N ILE A 1017 22.48 -4.67 -14.50
CA ILE A 1017 22.33 -6.09 -14.14
C ILE A 1017 22.52 -6.29 -12.62
N SER A 1018 23.53 -5.65 -12.04
CA SER A 1018 23.84 -5.74 -10.60
C SER A 1018 22.72 -5.16 -9.75
N THR A 1019 22.16 -4.00 -10.14
CA THR A 1019 21.02 -3.38 -9.45
C THR A 1019 19.78 -4.27 -9.44
N VAL A 1020 19.53 -5.01 -10.53
CA VAL A 1020 18.30 -5.80 -10.71
C VAL A 1020 18.40 -7.19 -10.06
N ALA A 1021 19.51 -7.90 -10.27
CA ALA A 1021 19.63 -9.31 -9.90
C ALA A 1021 20.70 -9.58 -8.83
N GLY A 1022 21.52 -8.60 -8.47
CA GLY A 1022 22.63 -8.72 -7.52
C GLY A 1022 24.00 -8.88 -8.20
N ASP A 1023 25.05 -8.58 -7.44
CA ASP A 1023 26.44 -8.57 -7.93
C ASP A 1023 26.92 -9.94 -8.45
N ARG A 1024 26.35 -11.03 -7.91
CA ARG A 1024 26.65 -12.41 -8.32
C ARG A 1024 26.35 -12.69 -9.79
N LEU A 1025 25.34 -12.05 -10.37
CA LEU A 1025 25.03 -12.25 -11.80
C LEU A 1025 26.08 -11.59 -12.70
N ALA A 1026 26.50 -10.38 -12.34
CA ALA A 1026 27.58 -9.68 -13.05
C ALA A 1026 28.92 -10.45 -12.92
N GLU A 1027 29.20 -11.03 -11.74
CA GLU A 1027 30.35 -11.92 -11.54
C GLU A 1027 30.27 -13.20 -12.40
N THR A 1028 29.08 -13.79 -12.52
CA THR A 1028 28.84 -14.98 -13.36
C THR A 1028 29.16 -14.70 -14.83
N LEU A 1029 28.74 -13.54 -15.33
CA LEU A 1029 29.05 -13.12 -16.70
C LEU A 1029 30.55 -12.89 -16.91
N ARG A 1030 31.23 -12.26 -15.95
CA ARG A 1030 32.68 -11.98 -16.00
C ARG A 1030 33.53 -13.25 -15.93
N THR A 1031 33.12 -14.22 -15.13
CA THR A 1031 33.91 -15.45 -14.89
C THR A 1031 33.47 -16.63 -15.75
N GLY A 1032 32.32 -16.52 -16.42
CA GLY A 1032 31.65 -17.62 -17.11
C GLY A 1032 31.22 -18.75 -16.17
N ARG A 1033 31.10 -18.48 -14.86
CA ARG A 1033 30.80 -19.48 -13.83
C ARG A 1033 29.91 -18.92 -12.73
N ASP A 1034 28.79 -19.60 -12.47
CA ASP A 1034 27.94 -19.31 -11.32
C ASP A 1034 28.52 -19.97 -10.05
N ALA A 1035 29.01 -19.13 -9.12
CA ALA A 1035 29.55 -19.56 -7.84
C ALA A 1035 28.47 -20.14 -6.90
N THR A 1036 27.21 -19.74 -7.07
CA THR A 1036 26.10 -20.18 -6.22
C THR A 1036 25.76 -21.65 -6.42
N LEU A 1037 26.17 -22.26 -7.54
CA LEU A 1037 26.03 -23.70 -7.78
C LEU A 1037 26.76 -24.56 -6.75
N GLU A 1038 27.79 -24.02 -6.07
CA GLU A 1038 28.54 -24.73 -5.02
C GLU A 1038 27.99 -24.50 -3.61
N THR A 1039 27.42 -23.32 -3.36
CA THR A 1039 26.99 -22.87 -2.02
C THR A 1039 25.49 -23.14 -1.78
N ALA A 1040 24.66 -23.03 -2.81
CA ALA A 1040 23.23 -23.36 -2.78
C ALA A 1040 23.00 -24.74 -3.41
N CYS A 1041 23.19 -25.80 -2.62
CA CYS A 1041 23.01 -27.18 -3.06
C CYS A 1041 22.27 -28.05 -2.04
N ILE A 1042 21.65 -29.12 -2.53
CA ILE A 1042 21.15 -30.22 -1.69
C ILE A 1042 22.27 -31.26 -1.61
N ASP A 1043 22.62 -31.68 -0.40
CA ASP A 1043 23.62 -32.72 -0.16
C ASP A 1043 23.09 -33.84 0.77
N ALA A 1044 23.94 -34.80 1.11
CA ALA A 1044 23.59 -35.91 2.00
C ALA A 1044 23.11 -35.44 3.39
N SER A 1045 23.58 -34.28 3.87
CA SER A 1045 23.14 -33.71 5.15
C SER A 1045 21.72 -33.16 5.06
N THR A 1046 21.36 -32.46 3.99
CA THR A 1046 20.00 -31.97 3.74
C THR A 1046 18.99 -33.14 3.66
N VAL A 1047 19.37 -34.22 2.96
CA VAL A 1047 18.54 -35.44 2.86
C VAL A 1047 18.42 -36.16 4.21
N ALA A 1048 19.46 -36.11 5.05
CA ALA A 1048 19.39 -36.66 6.41
C ALA A 1048 18.42 -35.85 7.30
N ILE A 1049 18.40 -34.52 7.17
CA ILE A 1049 17.44 -33.64 7.87
C ILE A 1049 16.00 -34.00 7.48
N ALA A 1050 15.73 -34.26 6.21
CA ALA A 1050 14.40 -34.65 5.72
C ALA A 1050 13.85 -35.93 6.38
N LYS A 1051 14.72 -36.77 6.95
CA LYS A 1051 14.36 -38.03 7.63
C LYS A 1051 14.19 -37.88 9.15
N MET A 1052 14.45 -36.70 9.71
CA MET A 1052 14.27 -36.44 11.14
C MET A 1052 12.77 -36.33 11.50
N PRO A 1053 12.37 -36.51 12.77
CA PRO A 1053 11.01 -36.17 13.21
C PRO A 1053 10.69 -34.68 13.00
N ALA A 1054 9.43 -34.34 12.69
CA ALA A 1054 9.01 -32.98 12.33
C ALA A 1054 9.48 -31.88 13.31
N ALA A 1055 9.33 -32.11 14.62
CA ALA A 1055 9.79 -31.16 15.64
C ALA A 1055 11.32 -30.94 15.65
N GLN A 1056 12.11 -31.95 15.28
CA GLN A 1056 13.56 -31.79 15.15
C GLN A 1056 13.93 -31.11 13.84
N GLN A 1057 13.18 -31.35 12.76
CA GLN A 1057 13.33 -30.62 11.51
C GLN A 1057 13.09 -29.12 11.76
N GLU A 1058 11.94 -28.76 12.33
CA GLU A 1058 11.60 -27.36 12.66
C GLU A 1058 12.71 -26.69 13.48
N ALA A 1059 13.20 -27.33 14.55
CA ALA A 1059 14.27 -26.76 15.38
C ALA A 1059 15.60 -26.55 14.63
N VAL A 1060 15.97 -27.48 13.75
CA VAL A 1060 17.18 -27.35 12.92
C VAL A 1060 16.98 -26.23 11.88
N LEU A 1061 15.81 -26.18 11.23
CA LEU A 1061 15.49 -25.18 10.21
C LEU A 1061 15.41 -23.77 10.80
N GLU A 1062 14.79 -23.64 11.98
CA GLU A 1062 14.75 -22.38 12.72
C GLU A 1062 16.17 -21.88 13.03
N MET A 1063 17.05 -22.77 13.50
CA MET A 1063 18.47 -22.43 13.74
C MET A 1063 19.23 -22.06 12.45
N PHE A 1064 18.89 -22.68 11.31
CA PHE A 1064 19.50 -22.39 10.00
C PHE A 1064 19.00 -21.08 9.37
N PHE A 1065 17.74 -20.69 9.60
CA PHE A 1065 17.09 -19.57 8.92
C PHE A 1065 16.73 -18.37 9.81
N GLN A 1066 17.10 -18.37 11.09
CA GLN A 1066 16.92 -17.24 12.04
C GLN A 1066 17.31 -15.85 11.49
N GLN A 1067 18.22 -15.79 10.51
CA GLN A 1067 18.66 -14.53 9.87
C GLN A 1067 18.17 -14.35 8.42
N ALA A 1068 17.62 -15.39 7.79
CA ALA A 1068 17.26 -15.39 6.36
C ALA A 1068 15.87 -14.81 6.07
N HIS A 1069 14.99 -14.72 7.07
CA HIS A 1069 13.61 -14.24 6.94
C HIS A 1069 13.43 -12.73 7.19
N ILE A 1070 14.53 -11.96 7.26
CA ILE A 1070 14.47 -10.54 7.68
C ILE A 1070 13.96 -9.65 6.55
N VAL A 1071 14.43 -9.80 5.30
CA VAL A 1071 13.87 -9.20 4.06
C VAL A 1071 14.49 -9.94 2.85
N PRO A 1072 13.75 -10.29 1.77
CA PRO A 1072 14.35 -10.86 0.56
C PRO A 1072 15.46 -9.96 -0.04
N GLY A 1073 16.60 -10.57 -0.36
CA GLY A 1073 17.68 -9.96 -1.15
C GLY A 1073 17.49 -10.15 -2.66
N PRO A 1074 18.35 -9.56 -3.51
CA PRO A 1074 18.40 -9.86 -4.94
C PRO A 1074 18.40 -11.37 -5.25
N ILE A 1075 17.78 -11.76 -6.38
CA ILE A 1075 17.52 -13.17 -6.72
C ILE A 1075 18.80 -14.04 -6.87
N MET A 1076 19.94 -13.43 -7.21
CA MET A 1076 21.22 -14.14 -7.33
C MET A 1076 22.10 -14.07 -6.08
N ASP A 1077 21.65 -13.42 -5.00
CA ASP A 1077 22.39 -13.44 -3.74
C ASP A 1077 22.42 -14.85 -3.13
N ASP A 1078 23.50 -15.17 -2.41
CA ASP A 1078 23.75 -16.52 -1.87
C ASP A 1078 22.58 -17.02 -0.99
N SER A 1079 22.00 -16.14 -0.15
CA SER A 1079 20.85 -16.48 0.71
C SER A 1079 19.57 -16.73 -0.09
N ALA A 1080 19.31 -15.94 -1.13
CA ALA A 1080 18.13 -16.11 -1.99
C ALA A 1080 18.22 -17.41 -2.78
N ARG A 1081 19.40 -17.72 -3.32
CA ARG A 1081 19.67 -18.99 -4.03
C ARG A 1081 19.55 -20.20 -3.13
N LEU A 1082 19.99 -20.09 -1.87
CA LEU A 1082 19.83 -21.15 -0.87
C LEU A 1082 18.35 -21.40 -0.55
N LEU A 1083 17.56 -20.34 -0.32
CA LEU A 1083 16.12 -20.44 -0.06
C LEU A 1083 15.37 -21.07 -1.25
N ALA A 1084 15.73 -20.68 -2.48
CA ALA A 1084 15.16 -21.24 -3.70
C ALA A 1084 15.41 -22.76 -3.84
N VAL A 1085 16.62 -23.22 -3.48
CA VAL A 1085 16.93 -24.66 -3.45
C VAL A 1085 16.18 -25.36 -2.31
N PHE A 1086 16.02 -24.68 -1.17
CA PHE A 1086 15.31 -25.21 -0.01
C PHE A 1086 13.79 -25.34 -0.23
N GLU A 1087 13.20 -24.57 -1.14
CA GLU A 1087 11.81 -24.76 -1.54
C GLU A 1087 11.54 -26.20 -2.05
N ALA A 1088 12.52 -26.82 -2.73
CA ALA A 1088 12.42 -28.23 -3.13
C ALA A 1088 12.35 -29.20 -1.93
N PHE A 1089 12.93 -28.83 -0.79
CA PHE A 1089 12.80 -29.58 0.46
C PHE A 1089 11.39 -29.44 1.05
N ASN A 1090 10.81 -28.24 0.99
CA ASN A 1090 9.45 -27.99 1.47
C ASN A 1090 8.41 -28.73 0.60
N GLN A 1091 8.57 -28.70 -0.72
CA GLN A 1091 7.69 -29.37 -1.70
C GLN A 1091 8.13 -30.81 -2.04
N ARG A 1092 8.95 -31.44 -1.18
CA ARG A 1092 9.66 -32.69 -1.50
C ARG A 1092 8.75 -33.85 -1.92
N GLU A 1093 7.53 -33.95 -1.39
CA GLU A 1093 6.60 -35.03 -1.73
C GLU A 1093 6.09 -34.89 -3.17
N GLU A 1094 5.70 -33.68 -3.55
CA GLU A 1094 5.18 -33.35 -4.88
C GLU A 1094 6.30 -33.38 -5.93
N VAL A 1095 7.48 -32.85 -5.58
CA VAL A 1095 8.68 -32.91 -6.43
C VAL A 1095 9.13 -34.36 -6.63
N ALA A 1096 9.13 -35.20 -5.59
CA ALA A 1096 9.47 -36.62 -5.72
C ALA A 1096 8.47 -37.38 -6.58
N ALA A 1097 7.17 -37.04 -6.50
CA ALA A 1097 6.14 -37.61 -7.35
C ALA A 1097 6.35 -37.23 -8.83
N LEU A 1098 6.63 -35.94 -9.12
CA LEU A 1098 6.92 -35.45 -10.47
C LEU A 1098 8.17 -36.11 -11.06
N LEU A 1099 9.27 -36.10 -10.31
CA LEU A 1099 10.53 -36.72 -10.73
C LEU A 1099 10.48 -38.26 -10.74
N GLY A 1100 9.43 -38.86 -10.18
CA GLY A 1100 9.13 -40.28 -10.34
C GLY A 1100 8.78 -40.69 -11.77
N ASN A 1101 8.48 -39.73 -12.65
CA ASN A 1101 8.35 -40.00 -14.08
C ASN A 1101 9.73 -40.22 -14.73
N GLU A 1102 10.03 -41.48 -15.07
CA GLU A 1102 11.32 -41.89 -15.66
C GLU A 1102 11.67 -41.09 -16.94
N GLU A 1103 10.67 -40.64 -17.72
CA GLU A 1103 10.89 -39.93 -18.97
C GLU A 1103 11.58 -38.56 -18.76
N LEU A 1104 11.25 -37.86 -17.67
CA LEU A 1104 11.79 -36.53 -17.38
C LEU A 1104 13.28 -36.59 -16.99
N ILE A 1105 13.65 -37.57 -16.13
CA ILE A 1105 15.04 -37.80 -15.73
C ILE A 1105 15.87 -38.28 -16.93
N GLN A 1106 15.34 -39.20 -17.75
CA GLN A 1106 16.02 -39.66 -18.96
C GLN A 1106 16.28 -38.52 -19.94
N ALA A 1107 15.33 -37.59 -20.10
CA ALA A 1107 15.51 -36.40 -20.91
C ALA A 1107 16.64 -35.50 -20.39
N ALA A 1108 16.70 -35.24 -19.08
CA ALA A 1108 17.78 -34.46 -18.47
C ALA A 1108 19.15 -35.10 -18.69
N VAL A 1109 19.29 -36.42 -18.46
CA VAL A 1109 20.56 -37.13 -18.69
C VAL A 1109 20.98 -37.11 -20.17
N SER A 1110 20.02 -37.25 -21.09
CA SER A 1110 20.27 -37.18 -22.53
C SER A 1110 20.77 -35.79 -22.95
N LEU A 1111 20.13 -34.73 -22.45
CA LEU A 1111 20.53 -33.35 -22.71
C LEU A 1111 21.89 -33.00 -22.10
N LEU A 1112 22.19 -33.47 -20.88
CA LEU A 1112 23.51 -33.30 -20.26
C LEU A 1112 24.63 -33.96 -21.10
N ARG A 1113 24.36 -35.12 -21.72
CA ARG A 1113 25.31 -35.76 -22.65
C ARG A 1113 25.47 -34.97 -23.96
N ALA A 1114 24.39 -34.42 -24.49
CA ALA A 1114 24.44 -33.57 -25.69
C ALA A 1114 25.24 -32.28 -25.43
N MET A 1115 25.05 -31.67 -24.26
CA MET A 1115 25.77 -30.47 -23.82
C MET A 1115 27.30 -30.70 -23.77
N ARG A 1116 27.75 -31.87 -23.30
CA ARG A 1116 29.16 -32.26 -23.33
C ARG A 1116 29.76 -32.23 -24.74
N GLY A 1117 28.97 -32.58 -25.74
CA GLY A 1117 29.36 -32.53 -27.15
C GLY A 1117 29.42 -31.11 -27.72
N ALA A 1118 28.55 -30.21 -27.25
CA ALA A 1118 28.44 -28.84 -27.71
C ALA A 1118 29.42 -27.87 -27.02
N ASN A 1119 29.52 -27.90 -25.69
CA ASN A 1119 30.45 -27.06 -24.92
C ASN A 1119 30.90 -27.75 -23.62
N ARG A 1120 32.21 -27.99 -23.47
CA ARG A 1120 32.77 -28.70 -22.32
C ARG A 1120 32.75 -27.88 -21.02
N HIS A 1121 32.84 -26.55 -21.11
CA HIS A 1121 32.85 -25.66 -19.95
C HIS A 1121 31.45 -25.59 -19.31
N LEU A 1122 30.42 -25.38 -20.13
CA LEU A 1122 29.02 -25.37 -19.65
C LEU A 1122 28.60 -26.75 -19.09
N PHE A 1123 29.09 -27.85 -19.69
CA PHE A 1123 28.91 -29.19 -19.13
C PHE A 1123 29.54 -29.33 -17.73
N ALA A 1124 30.74 -28.77 -17.51
CA ALA A 1124 31.40 -28.81 -16.21
C ALA A 1124 30.62 -28.01 -15.15
N ALA A 1125 30.07 -26.84 -15.53
CA ALA A 1125 29.20 -26.05 -14.65
C ALA A 1125 27.93 -26.80 -14.24
N ALA A 1126 27.20 -27.40 -15.20
CA ALA A 1126 26.00 -28.18 -14.93
C ALA A 1126 26.25 -29.39 -14.00
N ARG A 1127 27.44 -29.98 -14.08
CA ARG A 1127 27.82 -31.17 -13.32
C ARG A 1127 28.10 -30.90 -11.84
N ILE A 1128 28.41 -29.65 -11.44
CA ILE A 1128 28.72 -29.28 -10.05
C ILE A 1128 27.63 -29.78 -9.08
N ARG A 1129 26.35 -29.53 -9.40
CA ARG A 1129 25.22 -29.96 -8.56
C ARG A 1129 25.04 -31.48 -8.52
N PHE A 1130 25.44 -32.20 -9.56
CA PHE A 1130 25.43 -33.66 -9.57
C PHE A 1130 26.51 -34.22 -8.65
N ASP A 1131 27.72 -33.63 -8.67
CA ASP A 1131 28.82 -34.07 -7.81
C ASP A 1131 28.53 -33.80 -6.31
N LYS A 1132 27.66 -32.83 -5.97
CA LYS A 1132 27.20 -32.56 -4.60
C LYS A 1132 26.25 -33.61 -4.02
N LEU A 1133 25.62 -34.42 -4.87
CA LEU A 1133 24.73 -35.52 -4.47
C LEU A 1133 25.49 -36.82 -4.18
N ASP A 1134 26.84 -36.79 -4.12
CA ASP A 1134 27.62 -37.97 -3.75
C ASP A 1134 27.19 -38.52 -2.37
N GLY A 1135 26.89 -39.82 -2.32
CA GLY A 1135 26.33 -40.48 -1.14
C GLY A 1135 24.81 -40.38 -0.96
N VAL A 1136 24.06 -39.74 -1.88
CA VAL A 1136 22.58 -39.71 -1.88
C VAL A 1136 22.03 -40.80 -2.80
N ASP A 1137 21.11 -41.63 -2.28
CA ASP A 1137 20.38 -42.63 -3.08
C ASP A 1137 19.20 -41.98 -3.82
N THR A 1138 19.46 -41.39 -4.98
CA THR A 1138 18.46 -40.68 -5.79
C THR A 1138 17.46 -41.61 -6.50
N ASP A 1139 17.70 -42.93 -6.48
CA ASP A 1139 16.75 -43.93 -7.01
C ASP A 1139 15.61 -44.19 -6.01
N SER A 1140 15.84 -43.95 -4.71
CA SER A 1140 14.82 -44.02 -3.66
C SER A 1140 13.76 -42.92 -3.80
N PRO A 1141 12.45 -43.25 -3.72
CA PRO A 1141 11.38 -42.26 -3.72
C PRO A 1141 11.56 -41.14 -2.68
N ASP A 1142 12.10 -41.48 -1.50
CA ASP A 1142 12.23 -40.56 -0.37
C ASP A 1142 13.35 -39.50 -0.56
N ALA A 1143 14.25 -39.71 -1.53
CA ALA A 1143 15.38 -38.82 -1.80
C ALA A 1143 15.41 -38.30 -3.24
N ARG A 1144 14.49 -38.73 -4.10
CA ARG A 1144 14.44 -38.36 -5.52
C ARG A 1144 14.26 -36.86 -5.76
N TRP A 1145 13.57 -36.17 -4.85
CA TRP A 1145 13.39 -34.71 -4.88
C TRP A 1145 14.73 -33.94 -4.89
N ALA A 1146 15.80 -34.52 -4.34
CA ALA A 1146 17.15 -33.92 -4.34
C ALA A 1146 17.72 -33.71 -5.75
N LEU A 1147 17.18 -34.37 -6.79
CA LEU A 1147 17.56 -34.16 -8.18
C LEU A 1147 17.01 -32.86 -8.79
N ALA A 1148 16.05 -32.18 -8.15
CA ALA A 1148 15.42 -30.99 -8.72
C ALA A 1148 16.42 -29.90 -9.15
N PRO A 1149 17.42 -29.50 -8.34
CA PRO A 1149 18.44 -28.53 -8.76
C PRO A 1149 19.30 -28.99 -9.93
N VAL A 1150 19.52 -30.30 -10.08
CA VAL A 1150 20.28 -30.86 -11.22
C VAL A 1150 19.45 -30.78 -12.49
N VAL A 1151 18.18 -31.22 -12.43
CA VAL A 1151 17.28 -31.23 -13.58
C VAL A 1151 17.02 -29.81 -14.09
N SER A 1152 16.79 -28.87 -13.18
CA SER A 1152 16.56 -27.45 -13.48
C SER A 1152 17.72 -26.82 -14.28
N ILE A 1153 18.95 -26.87 -13.77
CA ILE A 1153 20.11 -26.24 -14.44
C ILE A 1153 20.43 -26.88 -15.79
N VAL A 1154 20.23 -28.19 -15.94
CA VAL A 1154 20.46 -28.90 -17.22
C VAL A 1154 19.48 -28.45 -18.29
N PHE A 1155 18.19 -28.33 -17.94
CA PHE A 1155 17.18 -27.83 -18.87
C PHE A 1155 17.40 -26.35 -19.21
N ALA A 1156 17.71 -25.51 -18.21
CA ALA A 1156 18.02 -24.10 -18.42
C ALA A 1156 19.18 -23.89 -19.40
N LEU A 1157 20.33 -24.52 -19.15
CA LEU A 1157 21.50 -24.45 -20.04
C LEU A 1157 21.20 -24.99 -21.43
N SER A 1158 20.49 -26.11 -21.54
CA SER A 1158 20.13 -26.69 -22.84
C SER A 1158 19.20 -25.77 -23.65
N ALA A 1159 18.24 -25.12 -22.99
CA ALA A 1159 17.32 -24.17 -23.62
C ALA A 1159 18.04 -22.92 -24.11
N ARG A 1160 18.91 -22.32 -23.27
CA ARG A 1160 19.66 -21.11 -23.65
C ARG A 1160 20.76 -21.39 -24.69
N MET A 1161 21.43 -22.54 -24.62
CA MET A 1161 22.32 -23.00 -25.70
C MET A 1161 21.58 -23.22 -27.02
N HIS A 1162 20.31 -23.65 -26.98
CA HIS A 1162 19.50 -23.76 -28.19
C HIS A 1162 19.12 -22.38 -28.75
N ALA A 1163 18.71 -21.44 -27.89
CA ALA A 1163 18.35 -20.07 -28.26
C ALA A 1163 19.48 -19.37 -29.03
N HIS A 1164 20.73 -19.55 -28.58
CA HIS A 1164 21.92 -18.96 -29.19
C HIS A 1164 22.62 -19.85 -30.25
N GLY A 1165 21.95 -20.91 -30.72
CA GLY A 1165 22.47 -21.76 -31.81
C GLY A 1165 23.66 -22.67 -31.46
N MET A 1166 24.09 -22.74 -30.19
CA MET A 1166 25.14 -23.67 -29.72
C MET A 1166 24.66 -25.13 -29.71
N MET A 1167 23.35 -25.36 -29.67
CA MET A 1167 22.70 -26.66 -29.81
C MET A 1167 21.57 -26.62 -30.86
N GLY A 1168 21.47 -27.65 -31.70
CA GLY A 1168 20.40 -27.77 -32.69
C GLY A 1168 19.02 -28.07 -32.08
N LYS A 1169 17.96 -28.02 -32.89
CA LYS A 1169 16.58 -28.32 -32.46
C LYS A 1169 16.50 -29.69 -31.76
N SER A 1170 16.04 -29.69 -30.51
CA SER A 1170 15.98 -30.88 -29.67
C SER A 1170 14.54 -31.35 -29.46
N LYS A 1171 14.17 -32.48 -30.08
CA LYS A 1171 12.90 -33.17 -29.79
C LYS A 1171 12.80 -33.63 -28.33
N VAL A 1172 13.95 -33.90 -27.70
CA VAL A 1172 14.04 -34.32 -26.30
C VAL A 1172 13.65 -33.16 -25.37
N LEU A 1173 14.14 -31.95 -25.64
CA LEU A 1173 13.77 -30.77 -24.85
C LEU A 1173 12.28 -30.45 -24.98
N ALA A 1174 11.73 -30.52 -26.21
CA ALA A 1174 10.30 -30.28 -26.45
C ALA A 1174 9.39 -31.31 -25.75
N ALA A 1175 9.81 -32.58 -25.69
CA ALA A 1175 9.06 -33.62 -24.96
C ALA A 1175 9.12 -33.44 -23.43
N ALA A 1176 10.22 -32.87 -22.91
CA ALA A 1176 10.39 -32.59 -21.48
C ALA A 1176 9.67 -31.32 -21.00
N THR A 1177 9.22 -30.44 -21.92
CA THR A 1177 8.58 -29.16 -21.63
C THR A 1177 7.44 -29.23 -20.60
N PRO A 1178 6.47 -30.16 -20.69
CA PRO A 1178 5.39 -30.22 -19.70
C PRO A 1178 5.89 -30.54 -18.28
N GLY A 1179 6.82 -31.49 -18.15
CA GLY A 1179 7.40 -31.86 -16.85
C GLY A 1179 8.31 -30.78 -16.27
N TRP A 1180 9.04 -30.05 -17.12
CA TRP A 1180 9.84 -28.91 -16.67
C TRP A 1180 8.99 -27.71 -16.27
N ALA A 1181 7.90 -27.43 -17.00
CA ALA A 1181 6.94 -26.40 -16.62
C ALA A 1181 6.30 -26.70 -15.26
N GLN A 1182 5.91 -27.95 -15.01
CA GLN A 1182 5.38 -28.38 -13.72
C GLN A 1182 6.43 -28.28 -12.60
N LEU A 1183 7.70 -28.57 -12.88
CA LEU A 1183 8.79 -28.35 -11.92
C LEU A 1183 8.92 -26.86 -11.58
N ALA A 1184 8.80 -25.98 -12.58
CA ALA A 1184 8.86 -24.53 -12.38
C ALA A 1184 7.66 -23.98 -11.60
N GLU A 1185 6.50 -24.64 -11.62
CA GLU A 1185 5.35 -24.30 -10.76
C GLU A 1185 5.56 -24.74 -9.30
N LEU A 1186 6.35 -25.78 -9.05
CA LEU A 1186 6.66 -26.26 -7.68
C LEU A 1186 7.84 -25.52 -7.04
N VAL A 1187 8.85 -25.14 -7.83
CA VAL A 1187 10.09 -24.50 -7.36
C VAL A 1187 10.51 -23.34 -8.29
N PRO A 1188 9.70 -22.26 -8.39
CA PRO A 1188 9.88 -21.19 -9.36
C PRO A 1188 11.20 -20.43 -9.22
N ASP A 1189 11.63 -20.12 -8.00
CA ASP A 1189 12.83 -19.32 -7.75
C ASP A 1189 14.11 -20.09 -8.13
N LEU A 1190 14.09 -21.42 -7.96
CA LEU A 1190 15.18 -22.29 -8.40
C LEU A 1190 15.32 -22.24 -9.93
N VAL A 1191 14.21 -22.41 -10.65
CA VAL A 1191 14.19 -22.46 -12.11
C VAL A 1191 14.53 -21.10 -12.72
N THR A 1192 13.98 -20.01 -12.19
CA THR A 1192 14.28 -18.65 -12.69
C THR A 1192 15.73 -18.26 -12.46
N GLY A 1193 16.27 -18.52 -11.26
CA GLY A 1193 17.68 -18.27 -10.98
C GLY A 1193 18.63 -19.13 -11.82
N ASP A 1194 18.28 -20.39 -12.09
CA ASP A 1194 19.04 -21.23 -13.03
C ASP A 1194 18.95 -20.74 -14.48
N LEU A 1195 17.80 -20.20 -14.89
CA LEU A 1195 17.58 -19.67 -16.23
C LEU A 1195 18.44 -18.42 -16.50
N ILE A 1196 18.47 -17.46 -15.57
CA ILE A 1196 19.30 -16.25 -15.71
C ILE A 1196 20.80 -16.56 -15.60
N ALA A 1197 21.19 -17.49 -14.72
CA ALA A 1197 22.57 -17.96 -14.62
C ALA A 1197 23.00 -18.68 -15.92
N ALA A 1198 22.13 -19.52 -16.48
CA ALA A 1198 22.38 -20.19 -17.76
C ALA A 1198 22.58 -19.20 -18.90
N GLU A 1199 21.75 -18.15 -18.99
CA GLU A 1199 21.93 -17.11 -20.00
C GLU A 1199 23.26 -16.37 -19.85
N ALA A 1200 23.61 -15.95 -18.63
CA ALA A 1200 24.88 -15.28 -18.37
C ALA A 1200 26.10 -16.16 -18.71
N MET A 1201 26.07 -17.45 -18.35
CA MET A 1201 27.14 -18.40 -18.68
C MET A 1201 27.25 -18.66 -20.19
N VAL A 1202 26.12 -18.74 -20.91
CA VAL A 1202 26.09 -18.92 -22.37
C VAL A 1202 26.65 -17.69 -23.07
N LEU A 1203 26.23 -16.49 -22.68
CA LEU A 1203 26.74 -15.23 -23.23
C LEU A 1203 28.24 -15.05 -22.99
N SER A 1204 28.72 -15.36 -21.78
CA SER A 1204 30.15 -15.34 -21.46
C SER A 1204 30.96 -16.30 -22.35
N ALA A 1205 30.40 -17.48 -22.66
CA ALA A 1205 31.04 -18.45 -23.55
C ALA A 1205 31.02 -18.05 -25.03
N LEU A 1206 30.03 -17.26 -25.46
CA LEU A 1206 29.88 -16.78 -26.85
C LEU A 1206 30.67 -15.50 -27.12
N HIS A 1207 30.76 -14.62 -26.13
CA HIS A 1207 31.37 -13.29 -26.22
C HIS A 1207 32.43 -13.12 -25.11
N PRO A 1208 33.65 -13.66 -25.30
CA PRO A 1208 34.74 -13.51 -24.33
C PRO A 1208 35.10 -12.05 -24.06
N GLU A 1209 34.79 -11.11 -24.98
CA GLU A 1209 35.06 -9.68 -24.78
C GLU A 1209 34.21 -9.05 -23.65
N LEU A 1210 33.15 -9.72 -23.19
CA LEU A 1210 32.39 -9.30 -22.01
C LEU A 1210 33.10 -9.67 -20.69
N SER A 1211 34.09 -10.57 -20.74
CA SER A 1211 34.84 -11.08 -19.58
C SER A 1211 36.20 -10.40 -19.36
N ASP A 1212 36.76 -9.78 -20.41
CA ASP A 1212 38.02 -9.01 -20.41
C ASP A 1212 37.79 -7.54 -20.03
#